data_AF-A0A1H6NJI0-F1
#
_entry.id   AF-A0A1H6NJI0-F1
#
_cell.length_a   1.000
_cell.length_b   1.000
_cell.length_c   1.000
_cell.angle_alpha   90.00
_cell.angle_beta   90.00
_cell.angle_gamma   90.00
#
_symmetry.space_group_name_H-M   'P 1'
#
loop_
_entity.id
_entity.type
_entity.pdbx_description
1 polymer ?
#
loop_
_entity_poly.entity_id
_entity_poly.type
_entity_poly.pdbx_seq_one_letter_code
_entity_poly.pdbx_strand_id
1 'polypeptide(L)'
;MSPKTPIRPGTPGTGSADTPTIRPTELSPPLPPRLPGTGHPPLPGIPAAHLSTDTPSAPPTVPPGAAALAISSIAGTVANRLAPGRALSAYARPAPRGLLPPDRDGLRIAQQRRFVNLEDGRIVMVRYDESVRAYCAQAREEYLPSGPALYRLAGTDIWKENHAASALRPYQLPAWPTVMPQPGRSTTVTGRPPDEAAHDQILQPIRTRLLADAENFFKQHRLPARPPVPELPADTQEGALIEILYRQGQGVVIGERYTDSGSKLFLIGNMATLAENGVRTLYVERLRTDVDQVHLDDFHRSGNLSAALDSHLRSLDGDYADAPAGPHSYRSLIISARAHGIRVQALDCAASDSLRGPDAQMFTRATALSYHADRVIQADQVGGRQGKWLALVNLYHASGYAPKSTPGLSRLRGVIGLEIKNAMSGPAIRVMTVAKPDLKDPMRLVSPDLKLTVKVPWLEALEIPLPYRKVLQERIRNPEEIARRTHFKLGERAHDEAAITDFLEREEHLGNTSEKFFSWSDGRRHAQPHIPEVPADSTAARVFEMLYENNQGVVLAAEQGSLTARKLLLENLPALATLNVRKLYVQNLLTDLDQPFIDGFQATGILPERFQQALVSEDLRQSFGLANEYSLQRLLLGAREHGIVIQALDTAASYRKQRQKHNVPAFNYVAHKIIASDQQQHGAHKWLALVLNINAGPVRGIPGLAQLQGAAALRTVAIGPQAAARVSPDPGYVERVYGRNEYVRADLVLEVNTDSGPMPRASQDPRSCLGWLEVEPSFLVERQGEHFILVQKIYRTGQDHYRETVIEVQDGKYSIAPGTPLSNGVQYASIADLVWGLKGEGKVQVAEIPGVIPIPAVPRLDTHPQLNRPGMFIIDESANGPVLINRSRDRSLSVTPIRRTPSGKLYIQHRRWGYDDTQLFASREDLSRELARRTGLVPYSVPADL
;
A
#
# COMPACT_ATOMS: atom_id res chain seq x y z
N MET A 1 15.71 -80.45 -5.88
CA MET A 1 14.32 -80.96 -6.03
C MET A 1 13.46 -80.30 -4.97
N SER A 2 12.21 -79.88 -5.15
CA SER A 2 11.41 -79.51 -6.35
C SER A 2 10.17 -78.71 -5.87
N PRO A 3 9.45 -77.94 -6.72
CA PRO A 3 8.99 -76.60 -6.32
C PRO A 3 7.47 -76.33 -6.36
N LYS A 4 7.09 -75.08 -5.98
CA LYS A 4 5.88 -74.27 -6.30
C LYS A 4 6.10 -72.88 -5.62
N THR A 5 6.33 -71.70 -6.22
CA THR A 5 6.17 -71.09 -7.57
C THR A 5 4.71 -70.83 -8.03
N PRO A 6 4.41 -69.75 -8.82
CA PRO A 6 4.79 -68.31 -8.68
C PRO A 6 3.69 -67.28 -9.16
N ILE A 7 4.10 -66.03 -9.51
CA ILE A 7 3.47 -64.98 -10.38
C ILE A 7 2.56 -63.93 -9.65
N ARG A 8 2.76 -62.58 -9.61
CA ARG A 8 3.01 -61.43 -10.57
C ARG A 8 1.70 -60.84 -11.20
N PRO A 9 1.59 -59.57 -11.66
CA PRO A 9 2.37 -58.31 -11.48
C PRO A 9 1.54 -57.21 -10.73
N GLY A 10 1.88 -55.90 -10.65
CA GLY A 10 3.16 -55.19 -10.83
C GLY A 10 3.12 -53.87 -11.66
N THR A 11 3.41 -52.71 -11.02
CA THR A 11 3.79 -51.37 -11.61
C THR A 11 2.73 -50.58 -12.44
N PRO A 12 2.86 -49.24 -12.66
CA PRO A 12 4.03 -48.34 -12.49
C PRO A 12 3.85 -47.16 -11.52
N GLY A 13 4.92 -46.38 -11.35
CA GLY A 13 4.91 -45.08 -10.68
C GLY A 13 5.64 -44.01 -11.51
N THR A 14 5.34 -42.74 -11.21
CA THR A 14 6.07 -41.54 -11.64
C THR A 14 6.62 -40.85 -10.39
N GLY A 15 7.74 -40.12 -10.41
CA GLY A 15 8.49 -39.62 -11.56
C GLY A 15 8.68 -38.10 -11.45
N SER A 16 9.15 -37.63 -10.29
CA SER A 16 9.46 -36.21 -10.05
C SER A 16 10.92 -35.93 -10.38
N ALA A 17 11.20 -34.79 -11.02
CA ALA A 17 12.55 -34.33 -11.31
C ALA A 17 13.16 -33.55 -10.11
N ASP A 18 14.49 -33.51 -10.06
CA ASP A 18 15.26 -32.86 -9.00
C ASP A 18 15.31 -31.33 -9.11
N THR A 19 15.32 -30.66 -7.95
CA THR A 19 15.73 -29.25 -7.80
C THR A 19 16.70 -29.17 -6.61
N PRO A 20 17.91 -28.57 -6.76
CA PRO A 20 18.98 -28.71 -5.77
C PRO A 20 18.73 -27.89 -4.49
N THR A 21 18.76 -28.55 -3.33
CA THR A 21 18.71 -27.89 -2.02
C THR A 21 20.11 -27.49 -1.55
N ILE A 22 20.41 -26.18 -1.48
CA ILE A 22 21.66 -25.68 -0.89
C ILE A 22 21.50 -25.67 0.65
N ARG A 23 22.45 -26.29 1.35
CA ARG A 23 22.49 -26.30 2.82
C ARG A 23 23.08 -24.98 3.35
N PRO A 24 22.54 -24.39 4.43
CA PRO A 24 23.24 -23.34 5.18
C PRO A 24 24.41 -23.95 5.98
N THR A 25 25.49 -23.20 6.13
CA THR A 25 26.68 -23.62 6.90
C THR A 25 26.47 -23.45 8.40
N GLU A 26 27.01 -24.38 9.19
CA GLU A 26 26.86 -24.41 10.65
C GLU A 26 27.63 -23.27 11.36
N LEU A 27 27.09 -22.81 12.49
CA LEU A 27 27.72 -21.84 13.40
C LEU A 27 28.09 -22.51 14.73
N SER A 28 29.27 -22.15 15.25
CA SER A 28 29.87 -22.73 16.46
C SER A 28 29.09 -22.42 17.77
N PRO A 29 29.20 -23.27 18.81
CA PRO A 29 28.33 -23.25 19.99
C PRO A 29 28.63 -22.12 21.02
N PRO A 30 27.69 -21.82 21.95
CA PRO A 30 27.76 -20.69 22.87
C PRO A 30 28.56 -20.96 24.17
N LEU A 31 28.89 -19.88 24.89
CA LEU A 31 29.46 -19.90 26.25
C LEU A 31 28.53 -19.21 27.28
N PRO A 32 28.56 -19.61 28.57
CA PRO A 32 27.53 -19.25 29.56
C PRO A 32 27.80 -17.96 30.37
N PRO A 33 26.79 -17.38 31.04
CA PRO A 33 26.89 -16.10 31.76
C PRO A 33 27.29 -16.22 33.26
N ARG A 34 27.84 -15.13 33.82
CA ARG A 34 27.90 -14.85 35.28
C ARG A 34 27.72 -13.35 35.58
N LEU A 35 27.28 -13.05 36.81
CA LEU A 35 26.89 -11.72 37.32
C LEU A 35 27.93 -11.17 38.34
N PRO A 36 27.62 -10.32 39.34
CA PRO A 36 27.95 -8.89 39.27
C PRO A 36 28.84 -8.34 40.42
N GLY A 37 29.19 -7.05 40.35
CA GLY A 37 30.27 -6.42 41.13
C GLY A 37 30.05 -6.04 42.60
N THR A 38 31.09 -5.36 43.13
CA THR A 38 31.18 -4.61 44.41
C THR A 38 32.17 -3.45 44.20
N GLY A 39 32.13 -2.32 44.92
CA GLY A 39 31.32 -1.95 46.09
C GLY A 39 31.01 -0.44 46.22
N HIS A 40 30.71 0.01 47.44
CA HIS A 40 29.97 1.25 47.79
C HIS A 40 30.81 2.28 48.64
N PRO A 41 30.26 3.42 49.15
CA PRO A 41 29.85 4.64 48.43
C PRO A 41 30.75 5.86 48.86
N PRO A 42 30.42 6.89 49.72
CA PRO A 42 29.19 7.43 50.32
C PRO A 42 28.81 8.86 49.84
N LEU A 43 28.12 9.65 50.68
CA LEU A 43 27.57 11.03 50.51
C LEU A 43 27.68 11.76 51.90
N PRO A 44 27.10 12.96 52.23
CA PRO A 44 26.28 13.93 51.45
C PRO A 44 26.55 15.46 51.70
N GLY A 45 25.75 16.34 51.07
CA GLY A 45 25.47 17.74 51.50
C GLY A 45 26.03 18.84 50.58
N ILE A 46 25.40 20.03 50.39
CA ILE A 46 24.11 20.59 50.89
C ILE A 46 23.60 21.65 49.84
N PRO A 47 22.32 22.13 49.84
CA PRO A 47 21.59 22.41 48.58
C PRO A 47 21.53 23.87 48.06
N ALA A 48 20.78 24.02 46.94
CA ALA A 48 20.66 25.15 46.02
C ALA A 48 19.98 26.44 46.52
N ALA A 49 20.16 27.52 45.74
CA ALA A 49 19.26 28.68 45.68
C ALA A 49 19.21 29.29 44.26
N HIS A 50 18.11 29.99 43.99
CA HIS A 50 17.59 30.52 42.72
C HIS A 50 18.54 31.37 41.84
N LEU A 51 18.29 31.31 40.52
CA LEU A 51 18.66 32.34 39.54
C LEU A 51 17.47 33.24 39.22
N SER A 52 17.70 34.55 39.15
CA SER A 52 16.80 35.54 38.56
C SER A 52 17.59 36.57 37.75
N THR A 53 16.97 37.04 36.67
CA THR A 53 17.38 38.10 35.73
C THR A 53 18.01 39.35 36.36
N ASP A 54 19.05 39.93 35.73
CA ASP A 54 18.88 41.14 34.90
C ASP A 54 20.08 41.43 33.96
N THR A 55 20.13 42.63 33.35
CA THR A 55 20.79 42.92 32.05
C THR A 55 22.03 43.89 32.19
N PRO A 56 22.54 44.66 31.18
CA PRO A 56 23.99 44.66 30.87
C PRO A 56 24.75 45.97 31.14
N SER A 57 26.10 45.95 31.03
CA SER A 57 26.92 47.17 30.89
C SER A 57 28.26 46.96 30.11
N ALA A 58 28.94 48.08 29.80
CA ALA A 58 29.87 48.30 28.68
C ALA A 58 31.34 47.80 28.86
N PRO A 59 32.19 47.79 27.80
CA PRO A 59 33.53 47.19 27.84
C PRO A 59 34.68 48.18 28.21
N PRO A 60 35.84 47.68 28.68
CA PRO A 60 37.06 48.47 28.91
C PRO A 60 38.05 48.46 27.72
N THR A 61 38.93 49.47 27.70
CA THR A 61 39.86 49.80 26.59
C THR A 61 41.24 49.12 26.69
N VAL A 62 41.98 49.12 25.57
CA VAL A 62 43.36 48.59 25.45
C VAL A 62 44.42 49.67 25.79
N PRO A 63 45.46 49.37 26.60
CA PRO A 63 46.62 50.24 26.78
C PRO A 63 47.69 50.03 25.67
N PRO A 64 48.42 51.07 25.22
CA PRO A 64 49.31 50.98 24.07
C PRO A 64 50.79 50.70 24.41
N GLY A 65 51.49 50.02 23.50
CA GLY A 65 52.93 50.27 23.24
C GLY A 65 53.90 49.09 23.38
N ALA A 66 54.34 48.52 22.25
CA ALA A 66 55.74 48.11 22.01
C ALA A 66 55.99 47.87 20.51
N ALA A 67 57.22 48.17 20.07
CA ALA A 67 57.73 48.22 18.71
C ALA A 67 57.33 47.08 17.72
N ALA A 68 57.17 47.45 16.44
CA ALA A 68 57.08 46.50 15.34
C ALA A 68 58.47 46.00 14.90
N LEU A 69 58.57 44.70 14.58
CA LEU A 69 59.70 44.12 13.83
C LEU A 69 59.16 43.54 12.51
N ALA A 70 59.58 44.14 11.40
CA ALA A 70 59.11 43.76 10.07
C ALA A 70 59.87 42.53 9.54
N ILE A 71 59.25 41.35 9.64
CA ILE A 71 59.69 40.18 8.86
C ILE A 71 59.09 40.31 7.46
N SER A 72 59.94 40.52 6.45
CA SER A 72 59.51 40.64 5.05
C SER A 72 59.02 39.28 4.52
N SER A 73 57.72 39.15 4.32
CA SER A 73 57.10 37.91 3.83
C SER A 73 57.26 37.74 2.32
N ILE A 74 58.42 37.25 1.89
CA ILE A 74 58.63 36.74 0.52
C ILE A 74 57.93 35.37 0.37
N ALA A 75 56.60 35.41 0.41
CA ALA A 75 55.70 34.29 0.21
C ALA A 75 54.43 34.82 -0.48
N GLY A 76 54.50 34.96 -1.82
CA GLY A 76 53.38 35.42 -2.61
C GLY A 76 52.15 34.52 -2.45
N THR A 77 50.97 35.13 -2.38
CA THR A 77 49.70 34.44 -2.10
C THR A 77 49.45 33.30 -3.08
N VAL A 78 49.54 32.05 -2.62
CA VAL A 78 49.13 30.88 -3.41
C VAL A 78 47.62 31.00 -3.65
N ALA A 79 47.23 31.11 -4.92
CA ALA A 79 45.83 31.27 -5.28
C ALA A 79 45.07 29.97 -5.01
N ASN A 80 44.32 29.90 -3.91
CA ASN A 80 43.53 28.73 -3.49
C ASN A 80 42.59 28.21 -4.59
N ARG A 81 42.16 29.08 -5.51
CA ARG A 81 41.52 28.77 -6.79
C ARG A 81 41.74 29.91 -7.78
N LEU A 82 41.88 29.61 -9.07
CA LEU A 82 41.57 30.59 -10.12
C LEU A 82 40.04 30.68 -10.30
N ALA A 83 39.56 31.76 -10.94
CA ALA A 83 38.15 31.90 -11.27
C ALA A 83 37.69 30.73 -12.16
N PRO A 84 36.67 29.94 -11.75
CA PRO A 84 36.19 28.79 -12.52
C PRO A 84 35.49 29.23 -13.82
N GLY A 85 35.48 28.34 -14.81
CA GLY A 85 34.87 28.60 -16.12
C GLY A 85 35.85 28.99 -17.23
N ARG A 86 37.17 28.95 -16.99
CA ARG A 86 38.17 28.97 -18.07
C ARG A 86 38.04 27.73 -18.95
N ALA A 87 38.07 27.90 -20.28
CA ALA A 87 38.03 26.80 -21.24
C ALA A 87 39.24 25.85 -21.12
N LEU A 88 39.06 24.58 -21.51
CA LEU A 88 40.10 23.53 -21.46
C LEU A 88 41.42 23.93 -22.14
N SER A 89 41.35 24.71 -23.23
CA SER A 89 42.50 25.23 -23.96
C SER A 89 43.47 26.06 -23.12
N ALA A 90 43.01 26.69 -22.02
CA ALA A 90 43.86 27.44 -21.09
C ALA A 90 44.75 26.54 -20.22
N TYR A 91 44.34 25.29 -19.99
CA TYR A 91 45.06 24.28 -19.20
C TYR A 91 45.95 23.37 -20.04
N ALA A 92 45.64 23.22 -21.34
CA ALA A 92 46.37 22.38 -22.26
C ALA A 92 47.81 22.88 -22.50
N ARG A 93 48.78 21.97 -22.51
CA ARG A 93 50.21 22.23 -22.76
C ARG A 93 50.80 21.14 -23.69
N PRO A 94 51.86 21.43 -24.47
CA PRO A 94 52.58 20.39 -25.20
C PRO A 94 53.10 19.29 -24.26
N ALA A 95 53.09 18.03 -24.70
CA ALA A 95 53.62 16.92 -23.91
C ALA A 95 55.13 17.08 -23.64
N PRO A 96 55.60 17.07 -22.39
CA PRO A 96 57.02 17.07 -22.08
C PRO A 96 57.71 15.82 -22.62
N ARG A 97 58.93 15.98 -23.16
CA ARG A 97 59.77 14.87 -23.60
C ARG A 97 60.05 13.94 -22.41
N GLY A 98 59.83 12.64 -22.59
CA GLY A 98 60.06 11.63 -21.54
C GLY A 98 58.87 11.34 -20.61
N LEU A 99 57.66 11.83 -20.89
CA LEU A 99 56.47 11.38 -20.16
C LEU A 99 56.20 9.88 -20.42
N LEU A 100 55.98 9.12 -19.35
CA LEU A 100 55.60 7.71 -19.42
C LEU A 100 54.29 7.50 -20.20
N PRO A 101 54.08 6.31 -20.80
CA PRO A 101 52.79 5.95 -21.38
C PRO A 101 51.66 6.01 -20.33
N PRO A 102 50.40 6.19 -20.75
CA PRO A 102 49.27 6.20 -19.85
C PRO A 102 49.05 4.81 -19.22
N ASP A 103 48.50 4.81 -18.00
CA ASP A 103 48.09 3.60 -17.29
C ASP A 103 46.77 3.02 -17.85
N ARG A 104 46.26 1.96 -17.19
CA ARG A 104 45.00 1.30 -17.58
C ARG A 104 43.79 2.24 -17.53
N ASP A 105 43.81 3.26 -16.68
CA ASP A 105 42.75 4.26 -16.54
C ASP A 105 42.90 5.41 -17.54
N GLY A 106 44.02 5.48 -18.28
CA GLY A 106 44.30 6.50 -19.28
C GLY A 106 44.98 7.74 -18.69
N LEU A 107 45.60 7.61 -17.51
CA LEU A 107 46.30 8.67 -16.80
C LEU A 107 47.82 8.50 -16.96
N ARG A 108 48.54 9.58 -17.19
CA ARG A 108 50.01 9.61 -17.13
C ARG A 108 50.43 10.22 -15.80
N ILE A 109 51.39 9.62 -15.11
CA ILE A 109 51.92 10.12 -13.83
C ILE A 109 53.33 10.68 -14.04
N ALA A 110 53.55 11.95 -13.65
CA ALA A 110 54.85 12.59 -13.63
C ALA A 110 54.94 13.58 -12.47
N GLN A 111 56.05 13.57 -11.71
CA GLN A 111 56.24 14.44 -10.53
C GLN A 111 55.05 14.43 -9.55
N GLN A 112 54.54 13.22 -9.24
CA GLN A 112 53.32 12.96 -8.43
C GLN A 112 52.01 13.59 -8.95
N ARG A 113 52.02 14.24 -10.12
CA ARG A 113 50.85 14.85 -10.77
C ARG A 113 50.29 13.91 -11.84
N ARG A 114 48.96 13.94 -12.03
CA ARG A 114 48.25 13.17 -13.05
C ARG A 114 48.00 14.05 -14.29
N PHE A 115 48.15 13.47 -15.46
CA PHE A 115 47.94 14.13 -16.75
C PHE A 115 47.11 13.24 -17.68
N VAL A 116 46.40 13.86 -18.62
CA VAL A 116 45.61 13.19 -19.66
C VAL A 116 45.97 13.73 -21.05
N ASN A 117 45.82 12.91 -22.09
CA ASN A 117 45.99 13.35 -23.48
C ASN A 117 44.70 13.98 -24.01
N LEU A 118 44.83 15.00 -24.84
CA LEU A 118 43.76 15.55 -25.67
C LEU A 118 43.88 15.07 -27.12
N GLU A 119 42.79 15.22 -27.88
CA GLU A 119 42.68 14.86 -29.30
C GLU A 119 43.65 15.63 -30.21
N ASP A 120 44.14 16.80 -29.77
CA ASP A 120 45.13 17.62 -30.48
C ASP A 120 46.59 17.33 -30.10
N GLY A 121 46.85 16.23 -29.37
CA GLY A 121 48.19 15.81 -28.93
C GLY A 121 48.77 16.63 -27.76
N ARG A 122 48.05 17.62 -27.23
CA ARG A 122 48.41 18.28 -25.98
C ARG A 122 48.04 17.42 -24.77
N ILE A 123 48.62 17.74 -23.61
CA ILE A 123 48.23 17.17 -22.33
C ILE A 123 47.63 18.22 -21.40
N VAL A 124 46.81 17.77 -20.46
CA VAL A 124 46.23 18.58 -19.38
C VAL A 124 46.55 17.95 -18.04
N MET A 125 46.96 18.74 -17.05
CA MET A 125 47.10 18.28 -15.67
C MET A 125 45.70 18.17 -15.04
N VAL A 126 45.43 17.06 -14.35
CA VAL A 126 44.11 16.76 -13.78
C VAL A 126 44.18 16.38 -12.30
N ARG A 127 43.11 16.73 -11.58
CA ARG A 127 42.82 16.22 -10.23
C ARG A 127 41.36 15.80 -10.18
N TYR A 128 41.08 14.70 -9.49
CA TYR A 128 39.71 14.26 -9.26
C TYR A 128 39.01 15.26 -8.33
N ASP A 129 37.84 15.72 -8.74
CA ASP A 129 37.02 16.71 -8.04
C ASP A 129 35.77 16.00 -7.52
N GLU A 130 35.76 15.69 -6.22
CA GLU A 130 34.65 14.96 -5.56
C GLU A 130 33.30 15.69 -5.71
N SER A 131 33.29 17.02 -5.92
CA SER A 131 32.05 17.78 -6.11
C SER A 131 31.36 17.49 -7.46
N VAL A 132 32.10 17.03 -8.47
CA VAL A 132 31.54 16.65 -9.79
C VAL A 132 31.87 15.21 -10.20
N ARG A 133 32.51 14.47 -9.29
CA ARG A 133 32.81 13.02 -9.37
C ARG A 133 33.50 12.62 -10.68
N ALA A 134 34.42 13.49 -11.11
CA ALA A 134 35.15 13.44 -12.38
C ALA A 134 36.57 14.01 -12.24
N TYR A 135 37.45 13.70 -13.20
CA TYR A 135 38.76 14.35 -13.31
C TYR A 135 38.59 15.75 -13.91
N CYS A 136 39.00 16.78 -13.20
CA CYS A 136 38.94 18.16 -13.67
C CYS A 136 40.32 18.71 -14.02
N ALA A 137 40.38 19.55 -15.05
CA ALA A 137 41.59 20.28 -15.42
C ALA A 137 42.01 21.24 -14.28
N GLN A 138 43.32 21.30 -14.02
CA GLN A 138 43.92 22.06 -12.95
C GLN A 138 45.15 22.81 -13.49
N ALA A 139 45.33 24.08 -13.14
CA ALA A 139 46.58 24.79 -13.44
C ALA A 139 47.69 24.38 -12.44
N ARG A 140 48.97 24.53 -12.82
CA ARG A 140 50.10 24.00 -12.04
C ARG A 140 50.20 24.63 -10.63
N GLU A 141 49.64 25.82 -10.50
CA GLU A 141 49.67 26.76 -9.37
C GLU A 141 48.49 26.58 -8.40
N GLU A 142 47.45 25.83 -8.78
CA GLU A 142 46.23 25.68 -7.98
C GLU A 142 46.30 24.54 -6.99
N TYR A 143 45.65 24.68 -5.83
CA TYR A 143 45.43 23.55 -4.92
C TYR A 143 44.21 22.70 -5.32
N LEU A 144 43.08 23.33 -5.64
CA LEU A 144 41.86 22.67 -6.14
C LEU A 144 41.64 23.00 -7.62
N PRO A 145 41.13 22.05 -8.45
CA PRO A 145 40.81 22.34 -9.84
C PRO A 145 39.73 23.44 -9.95
N SER A 146 39.96 24.39 -10.86
CA SER A 146 38.95 25.35 -11.32
C SER A 146 38.50 25.08 -12.78
N GLY A 147 39.28 24.30 -13.53
CA GLY A 147 38.98 23.93 -14.92
C GLY A 147 37.82 22.96 -15.07
N PRO A 148 37.41 22.68 -16.32
CA PRO A 148 36.29 21.81 -16.61
C PRO A 148 36.58 20.35 -16.26
N ALA A 149 35.52 19.60 -16.00
CA ALA A 149 35.54 18.14 -15.89
C ALA A 149 35.82 17.49 -17.25
N LEU A 150 36.52 16.37 -17.23
CA LEU A 150 36.93 15.59 -18.40
C LEU A 150 36.44 14.14 -18.27
N TYR A 151 36.23 13.51 -19.41
CA TYR A 151 35.95 12.08 -19.53
C TYR A 151 36.90 11.44 -20.53
N ARG A 152 37.14 10.13 -20.39
CA ARG A 152 37.96 9.35 -21.31
C ARG A 152 37.10 8.74 -22.41
N LEU A 153 37.56 8.81 -23.66
CA LEU A 153 36.96 8.06 -24.76
C LEU A 153 37.28 6.57 -24.65
N ALA A 154 36.24 5.74 -24.59
CA ALA A 154 36.35 4.29 -24.47
C ALA A 154 37.25 3.69 -25.58
N GLY A 155 38.13 2.77 -25.21
CA GLY A 155 39.09 2.14 -26.13
C GLY A 155 40.32 2.99 -26.50
N THR A 156 40.44 4.23 -26.02
CA THR A 156 41.57 5.14 -26.34
C THR A 156 42.29 5.62 -25.08
N ASP A 157 43.35 6.43 -25.22
CA ASP A 157 43.95 7.24 -24.14
C ASP A 157 43.59 8.74 -24.24
N ILE A 158 42.62 9.09 -25.10
CA ILE A 158 42.16 10.46 -25.35
C ILE A 158 41.06 10.83 -24.36
N TRP A 159 41.14 12.05 -23.82
CA TRP A 159 40.12 12.65 -22.96
C TRP A 159 39.48 13.88 -23.63
N LYS A 160 38.20 14.10 -23.34
CA LYS A 160 37.37 15.20 -23.86
C LYS A 160 36.59 15.89 -22.74
N GLU A 161 36.06 17.07 -23.02
CA GLU A 161 35.39 17.89 -22.00
C GLU A 161 33.99 17.36 -21.64
N ASN A 162 33.76 17.08 -20.36
CA ASN A 162 32.45 16.77 -19.81
C ASN A 162 31.77 18.06 -19.35
N HIS A 163 31.20 18.80 -20.29
CA HIS A 163 30.48 20.05 -20.00
C HIS A 163 29.30 19.83 -19.02
N ALA A 164 28.66 18.66 -19.06
CA ALA A 164 27.55 18.34 -18.16
C ALA A 164 28.00 18.17 -16.70
N ALA A 165 29.08 17.42 -16.45
CA ALA A 165 29.69 17.33 -15.13
C ALA A 165 30.19 18.70 -14.64
N SER A 166 30.81 19.48 -15.55
CA SER A 166 31.26 20.84 -15.25
C SER A 166 30.12 21.78 -14.82
N ALA A 167 28.94 21.61 -15.41
CA ALA A 167 27.74 22.37 -15.09
C ALA A 167 27.10 21.99 -13.74
N LEU A 168 27.45 20.85 -13.13
CA LEU A 168 26.94 20.45 -11.80
C LEU A 168 27.68 21.13 -10.64
N ARG A 169 28.94 21.56 -10.83
CA ARG A 169 29.79 22.16 -9.79
C ARG A 169 29.11 23.32 -9.02
N PRO A 170 28.35 24.23 -9.64
CA PRO A 170 27.70 25.35 -8.93
C PRO A 170 26.51 24.96 -8.05
N TYR A 171 26.03 23.71 -8.12
CA TYR A 171 24.84 23.23 -7.40
C TYR A 171 25.16 22.38 -6.16
N GLN A 172 26.45 22.19 -5.87
CA GLN A 172 26.94 21.37 -4.77
C GLN A 172 27.03 22.17 -3.47
N LEU A 173 26.74 21.52 -2.34
CA LEU A 173 26.97 22.09 -1.02
C LEU A 173 28.47 22.40 -0.79
N PRO A 174 28.80 23.50 -0.07
CA PRO A 174 30.17 23.78 0.31
C PRO A 174 30.67 22.77 1.37
N ALA A 175 31.90 22.29 1.20
CA ALA A 175 32.52 21.39 2.17
C ALA A 175 32.90 22.13 3.47
N TRP A 176 32.15 21.87 4.54
CA TRP A 176 32.40 22.36 5.90
C TRP A 176 32.39 21.16 6.88
N PRO A 177 33.06 21.19 8.04
CA PRO A 177 33.23 19.99 8.87
C PRO A 177 31.94 19.34 9.39
N THR A 178 32.01 18.03 9.59
CA THR A 178 30.90 17.09 9.83
C THR A 178 30.20 17.26 11.20
N VAL A 179 29.48 18.36 11.38
CA VAL A 179 28.47 18.53 12.44
C VAL A 179 27.19 19.10 11.84
N MET A 180 26.51 18.28 11.03
CA MET A 180 25.07 18.45 10.81
C MET A 180 24.37 17.96 12.09
N PRO A 181 23.56 18.77 12.79
CA PRO A 181 22.63 18.25 13.78
C PRO A 181 21.72 17.23 13.09
N GLN A 182 21.46 16.10 13.76
CA GLN A 182 20.30 15.28 13.40
C GLN A 182 19.03 16.12 13.59
N PRO A 183 17.91 15.81 12.90
CA PRO A 183 16.64 16.54 13.04
C PRO A 183 15.97 16.30 14.41
N GLY A 184 16.59 16.85 15.47
CA GLY A 184 16.11 16.86 16.84
C GLY A 184 15.07 17.96 17.06
N ARG A 185 13.98 17.62 17.76
CA ARG A 185 12.93 18.57 18.12
C ARG A 185 13.44 19.61 19.11
N SER A 186 13.58 20.86 18.69
CA SER A 186 13.53 22.02 19.58
C SER A 186 12.82 23.19 18.89
N THR A 187 11.68 23.61 19.45
CA THR A 187 10.86 24.71 18.91
C THR A 187 10.95 25.92 19.83
N THR A 188 11.69 26.94 19.40
CA THR A 188 11.67 28.25 20.05
C THR A 188 10.54 29.13 19.51
N VAL A 189 10.14 30.13 20.30
CA VAL A 189 8.86 30.87 20.17
C VAL A 189 8.76 31.72 18.89
N THR A 190 9.83 31.88 18.12
CA THR A 190 9.87 32.66 16.86
C THR A 190 9.45 31.88 15.60
N GLY A 191 8.99 30.63 15.74
CA GLY A 191 8.30 29.91 14.65
C GLY A 191 9.18 29.40 13.50
N ARG A 192 10.51 29.45 13.65
CA ARG A 192 11.47 28.82 12.72
C ARG A 192 12.65 28.23 13.48
N PRO A 193 13.03 26.96 13.27
CA PRO A 193 14.25 26.39 13.86
C PRO A 193 15.50 27.20 13.46
N PRO A 194 16.47 27.40 14.37
CA PRO A 194 17.73 28.07 14.05
C PRO A 194 18.46 27.42 12.86
N ASP A 195 18.42 26.08 12.79
CA ASP A 195 19.07 25.31 11.74
C ASP A 195 18.43 25.56 10.36
N GLU A 196 17.09 25.67 10.26
CA GLU A 196 16.43 26.00 8.99
C GLU A 196 16.89 27.35 8.43
N ALA A 197 17.06 28.35 9.30
CA ALA A 197 17.52 29.68 8.89
C ALA A 197 18.97 29.65 8.35
N ALA A 198 19.85 28.85 8.97
CA ALA A 198 21.22 28.66 8.50
C ALA A 198 21.29 27.88 7.18
N HIS A 199 20.51 26.80 7.04
CA HIS A 199 20.43 26.04 5.78
C HIS A 199 19.91 26.90 4.63
N ASP A 200 18.87 27.72 4.85
CA ASP A 200 18.34 28.60 3.81
C ASP A 200 19.34 29.65 3.33
N GLN A 201 20.21 30.19 4.19
CA GLN A 201 21.25 31.14 3.78
C GLN A 201 22.26 30.52 2.81
N ILE A 202 22.62 29.24 3.02
CA ILE A 202 23.53 28.50 2.12
C ILE A 202 22.80 28.11 0.83
N LEU A 203 21.55 27.67 0.92
CA LEU A 203 20.81 27.11 -0.21
C LEU A 203 20.18 28.17 -1.13
N GLN A 204 19.83 29.36 -0.64
CA GLN A 204 19.21 30.42 -1.43
C GLN A 204 20.00 30.82 -2.69
N PRO A 205 21.32 31.14 -2.65
CA PRO A 205 22.06 31.50 -3.85
C PRO A 205 22.19 30.33 -4.83
N ILE A 206 22.26 29.09 -4.31
CA ILE A 206 22.35 27.87 -5.11
C ILE A 206 21.01 27.62 -5.84
N ARG A 207 19.87 27.74 -5.14
CA ARG A 207 18.52 27.66 -5.72
C ARG A 207 18.32 28.71 -6.81
N THR A 208 18.62 29.97 -6.53
CA THR A 208 18.48 31.08 -7.49
C THR A 208 19.27 30.82 -8.76
N ARG A 209 20.52 30.34 -8.63
CA ARG A 209 21.34 29.98 -9.79
C ARG A 209 20.78 28.78 -10.55
N LEU A 210 20.48 27.68 -9.87
CA LEU A 210 19.95 26.46 -10.48
C LEU A 210 18.67 26.73 -11.27
N LEU A 211 17.79 27.59 -10.76
CA LEU A 211 16.56 28.00 -11.45
C LEU A 211 16.84 28.86 -12.68
N ALA A 212 17.73 29.86 -12.60
CA ALA A 212 18.09 30.68 -13.75
C ALA A 212 18.77 29.85 -14.87
N ASP A 213 19.71 28.97 -14.51
CA ASP A 213 20.40 28.09 -15.45
C ASP A 213 19.43 27.05 -16.06
N ALA A 214 18.48 26.51 -15.29
CA ALA A 214 17.42 25.62 -15.79
C ALA A 214 16.40 26.32 -16.71
N GLU A 215 15.90 27.49 -16.33
CA GLU A 215 15.00 28.29 -17.17
C GLU A 215 15.63 28.63 -18.52
N ASN A 216 16.89 29.07 -18.51
CA ASN A 216 17.62 29.42 -19.73
C ASN A 216 17.86 28.19 -20.62
N PHE A 217 18.11 27.02 -20.02
CA PHE A 217 18.14 25.74 -20.73
C PHE A 217 16.80 25.44 -21.41
N PHE A 218 15.68 25.42 -20.69
CA PHE A 218 14.38 25.08 -21.28
C PHE A 218 13.88 26.08 -22.33
N LYS A 219 14.25 27.37 -22.23
CA LYS A 219 13.97 28.39 -23.27
C LYS A 219 14.69 28.11 -24.60
N GLN A 220 15.77 27.33 -24.61
CA GLN A 220 16.62 27.09 -25.78
C GLN A 220 16.68 25.62 -26.23
N HIS A 221 16.34 24.68 -25.35
CA HIS A 221 16.54 23.25 -25.57
C HIS A 221 15.54 22.67 -26.58
N ARG A 222 16.07 22.03 -27.63
CA ARG A 222 15.29 21.22 -28.57
C ARG A 222 15.22 19.78 -28.07
N LEU A 223 14.02 19.31 -27.75
CA LEU A 223 13.78 17.94 -27.32
C LEU A 223 14.17 16.92 -28.41
N PRO A 224 14.72 15.75 -28.03
CA PRO A 224 14.94 14.65 -28.96
C PRO A 224 13.62 14.08 -29.49
N ALA A 225 13.73 13.28 -30.56
CA ALA A 225 12.61 12.50 -31.08
C ALA A 225 12.07 11.55 -30.00
N ARG A 226 10.75 11.33 -30.00
CA ARG A 226 10.10 10.32 -29.13
C ARG A 226 10.47 8.93 -29.68
N PRO A 227 10.89 7.96 -28.84
CA PRO A 227 11.13 6.59 -29.30
C PRO A 227 9.82 5.97 -29.82
N PRO A 228 9.89 4.96 -30.71
CA PRO A 228 8.72 4.17 -31.06
C PRO A 228 8.22 3.44 -29.80
N VAL A 229 6.94 3.59 -29.47
CA VAL A 229 6.30 2.83 -28.40
C VAL A 229 6.09 1.40 -28.91
N PRO A 230 6.62 0.36 -28.24
CA PRO A 230 6.43 -1.01 -28.69
C PRO A 230 4.97 -1.46 -28.55
N GLU A 231 4.52 -2.29 -29.48
CA GLU A 231 3.27 -3.04 -29.31
C GLU A 231 3.48 -4.16 -28.28
N LEU A 232 2.63 -4.21 -27.27
CA LEU A 232 2.77 -5.08 -26.10
C LEU A 232 1.42 -5.79 -25.83
N PRO A 233 1.36 -7.13 -25.94
CA PRO A 233 0.20 -7.92 -25.53
C PRO A 233 -0.19 -7.69 -24.06
N ALA A 234 -1.47 -7.77 -23.74
CA ALA A 234 -2.00 -7.48 -22.39
C ALA A 234 -1.56 -8.51 -21.32
N ASP A 235 -1.06 -9.65 -21.77
CA ASP A 235 -0.53 -10.81 -21.05
C ASP A 235 1.01 -10.87 -21.05
N THR A 236 1.70 -9.81 -21.52
CA THR A 236 3.18 -9.71 -21.49
C THR A 236 3.72 -9.96 -20.09
N GLN A 237 4.66 -10.90 -19.96
CA GLN A 237 5.34 -11.24 -18.71
C GLN A 237 6.47 -10.25 -18.38
N GLU A 238 6.83 -10.12 -17.10
CA GLU A 238 7.75 -9.08 -16.60
C GLU A 238 9.12 -9.07 -17.31
N GLY A 239 9.74 -10.24 -17.47
CA GLY A 239 11.02 -10.36 -18.18
C GLY A 239 10.92 -9.99 -19.67
N ALA A 240 9.86 -10.44 -20.34
CA ALA A 240 9.62 -10.11 -21.75
C ALA A 240 9.37 -8.60 -21.97
N LEU A 241 8.69 -7.93 -21.04
CA LEU A 241 8.56 -6.48 -21.04
C LEU A 241 9.93 -5.79 -20.97
N ILE A 242 10.81 -6.24 -20.07
CA ILE A 242 12.16 -5.68 -19.89
C ILE A 242 13.02 -5.91 -21.14
N GLU A 243 13.00 -7.11 -21.71
CA GLU A 243 13.67 -7.42 -22.97
C GLU A 243 13.21 -6.52 -24.12
N ILE A 244 11.89 -6.30 -24.27
CA ILE A 244 11.34 -5.46 -25.34
C ILE A 244 11.75 -4.00 -25.17
N LEU A 245 11.67 -3.46 -23.94
CA LEU A 245 12.11 -2.10 -23.63
C LEU A 245 13.60 -1.87 -23.93
N TYR A 246 14.46 -2.82 -23.56
CA TYR A 246 15.90 -2.71 -23.71
C TYR A 246 16.47 -3.32 -25.01
N ARG A 247 15.65 -3.88 -25.90
CA ARG A 247 16.09 -4.40 -27.21
C ARG A 247 16.72 -3.33 -28.09
N GLN A 248 16.20 -2.10 -28.03
CA GLN A 248 16.72 -0.92 -28.73
C GLN A 248 16.86 0.31 -27.82
N GLY A 249 16.15 0.37 -26.68
CA GLY A 249 16.30 1.43 -25.70
C GLY A 249 17.63 1.34 -24.93
N GLN A 250 18.31 2.47 -24.77
CA GLN A 250 19.47 2.60 -23.87
C GLN A 250 19.06 2.99 -22.44
N GLY A 251 17.82 3.46 -22.25
CA GLY A 251 17.28 3.90 -20.98
C GLY A 251 15.77 3.72 -20.89
N VAL A 252 15.24 3.71 -19.66
CA VAL A 252 13.81 3.76 -19.34
C VAL A 252 13.62 4.70 -18.15
N VAL A 253 12.56 5.51 -18.15
CA VAL A 253 12.19 6.37 -17.01
C VAL A 253 10.89 5.84 -16.42
N ILE A 254 10.95 5.35 -15.18
CA ILE A 254 9.80 4.91 -14.40
C ILE A 254 9.26 6.10 -13.59
N GLY A 255 7.98 6.42 -13.79
CA GLY A 255 7.22 7.34 -12.97
C GLY A 255 6.40 6.61 -11.92
N GLU A 256 6.65 6.91 -10.64
CA GLU A 256 5.89 6.39 -9.49
C GLU A 256 5.18 7.51 -8.71
N ARG A 257 4.18 7.17 -7.88
CA ARG A 257 3.95 7.92 -6.64
C ARG A 257 4.92 7.40 -5.58
N TYR A 258 5.43 8.28 -4.72
CA TYR A 258 6.36 7.85 -3.65
C TYR A 258 5.74 6.83 -2.68
N THR A 259 4.41 6.85 -2.56
CA THR A 259 3.57 5.98 -1.72
C THR A 259 3.19 4.65 -2.35
N ASP A 260 3.46 4.45 -3.64
CA ASP A 260 3.21 3.18 -4.33
C ASP A 260 4.40 2.23 -4.12
N SER A 261 4.15 0.98 -3.74
CA SER A 261 5.18 -0.06 -3.60
C SER A 261 5.45 -0.81 -4.90
N GLY A 262 4.51 -0.83 -5.85
CA GLY A 262 4.56 -1.65 -7.07
C GLY A 262 5.76 -1.36 -7.99
N SER A 263 6.23 -0.11 -8.03
CA SER A 263 7.47 0.28 -8.72
C SER A 263 8.70 -0.43 -8.13
N LYS A 264 8.82 -0.43 -6.81
CA LYS A 264 9.91 -1.02 -6.04
C LYS A 264 9.80 -2.55 -6.02
N LEU A 265 8.59 -3.11 -5.91
CA LEU A 265 8.30 -4.55 -6.06
C LEU A 265 8.78 -5.07 -7.42
N PHE A 266 8.31 -4.47 -8.52
CA PHE A 266 8.68 -4.85 -9.89
C PHE A 266 10.20 -4.79 -10.12
N LEU A 267 10.84 -3.70 -9.69
CA LEU A 267 12.29 -3.52 -9.83
C LEU A 267 13.09 -4.52 -8.98
N ILE A 268 12.69 -4.80 -7.74
CA ILE A 268 13.38 -5.77 -6.87
C ILE A 268 13.23 -7.18 -7.43
N GLY A 269 12.04 -7.58 -7.88
CA GLY A 269 11.77 -8.89 -8.46
C GLY A 269 12.52 -9.17 -9.78
N ASN A 270 12.75 -8.12 -10.59
CA ASN A 270 13.36 -8.23 -11.92
C ASN A 270 14.79 -7.68 -12.00
N MET A 271 15.45 -7.42 -10.86
CA MET A 271 16.78 -6.79 -10.83
C MET A 271 17.84 -7.62 -11.58
N ALA A 272 17.72 -8.96 -11.57
CA ALA A 272 18.59 -9.86 -12.33
C ALA A 272 18.36 -9.70 -13.85
N THR A 273 17.10 -9.77 -14.31
CA THR A 273 16.71 -9.60 -15.71
C THR A 273 17.15 -8.24 -16.28
N LEU A 274 17.11 -7.19 -15.46
CA LEU A 274 17.62 -5.86 -15.80
C LEU A 274 19.15 -5.89 -16.02
N ALA A 275 19.90 -6.55 -15.12
CA ALA A 275 21.34 -6.71 -15.26
C ALA A 275 21.73 -7.58 -16.48
N GLU A 276 20.99 -8.65 -16.77
CA GLU A 276 21.18 -9.49 -17.96
C GLU A 276 20.93 -8.70 -19.26
N ASN A 277 19.87 -7.88 -19.28
CA ASN A 277 19.57 -6.96 -20.39
C ASN A 277 20.56 -5.79 -20.51
N GLY A 278 21.59 -5.72 -19.68
CA GLY A 278 22.69 -4.77 -19.78
C GLY A 278 22.50 -3.46 -19.00
N VAL A 279 21.51 -3.38 -18.10
CA VAL A 279 21.35 -2.23 -17.19
C VAL A 279 22.48 -2.22 -16.16
N ARG A 280 23.17 -1.09 -15.99
CA ARG A 280 24.30 -0.92 -15.05
C ARG A 280 24.15 0.27 -14.10
N THR A 281 23.24 1.22 -14.39
CA THR A 281 22.94 2.34 -13.49
C THR A 281 21.44 2.46 -13.22
N LEU A 282 21.09 2.51 -11.94
CA LEU A 282 19.77 2.86 -11.41
C LEU A 282 19.84 4.31 -10.90
N TYR A 283 19.22 5.23 -11.64
CA TYR A 283 19.07 6.62 -11.23
C TYR A 283 17.85 6.78 -10.31
N VAL A 284 17.94 7.59 -9.23
CA VAL A 284 16.86 7.74 -8.23
C VAL A 284 16.64 9.21 -7.84
N GLU A 285 15.40 9.72 -7.97
CA GLU A 285 15.04 11.09 -7.54
C GLU A 285 15.18 11.29 -6.03
N ARG A 286 14.83 10.30 -5.22
CA ARG A 286 14.75 10.47 -3.76
C ARG A 286 16.11 10.60 -3.05
N LEU A 287 17.22 10.57 -3.79
CA LEU A 287 18.60 10.63 -3.30
C LEU A 287 19.33 11.81 -3.96
N ARG A 288 20.27 12.42 -3.24
CA ARG A 288 20.95 13.67 -3.64
C ARG A 288 22.44 13.48 -3.95
N THR A 289 22.91 14.16 -4.99
CA THR A 289 24.30 14.04 -5.49
C THR A 289 25.34 14.61 -4.53
N ASP A 290 24.96 15.62 -3.77
CA ASP A 290 25.77 16.43 -2.84
C ASP A 290 25.71 15.93 -1.38
N VAL A 291 24.92 14.89 -1.08
CA VAL A 291 24.79 14.30 0.27
C VAL A 291 24.93 12.78 0.22
N ASP A 292 24.06 12.11 -0.51
CA ASP A 292 23.86 10.66 -0.37
C ASP A 292 24.80 9.84 -1.27
N GLN A 293 25.29 10.43 -2.37
CA GLN A 293 26.08 9.71 -3.38
C GLN A 293 27.41 9.15 -2.88
N VAL A 294 28.09 9.82 -1.95
CA VAL A 294 29.35 9.29 -1.39
C VAL A 294 29.10 7.95 -0.69
N HIS A 295 28.02 7.84 0.07
CA HIS A 295 27.62 6.61 0.74
C HIS A 295 27.09 5.54 -0.22
N LEU A 296 26.41 5.93 -1.31
CA LEU A 296 25.97 5.00 -2.35
C LEU A 296 27.16 4.35 -3.08
N ASP A 297 28.22 5.12 -3.37
CA ASP A 297 29.45 4.60 -3.97
C ASP A 297 30.25 3.73 -2.99
N ASP A 298 30.36 4.13 -1.72
CA ASP A 298 31.01 3.32 -0.68
C ASP A 298 30.27 2.00 -0.45
N PHE A 299 28.93 2.03 -0.41
CA PHE A 299 28.12 0.82 -0.34
C PHE A 299 28.31 -0.05 -1.58
N HIS A 300 28.24 0.52 -2.79
CA HIS A 300 28.45 -0.24 -4.03
C HIS A 300 29.83 -0.93 -4.05
N ARG A 301 30.91 -0.22 -3.70
CA ARG A 301 32.27 -0.76 -3.63
C ARG A 301 32.45 -1.82 -2.53
N SER A 302 32.03 -1.53 -1.30
CA SER A 302 32.40 -2.34 -0.11
C SER A 302 31.34 -3.35 0.33
N GLY A 303 30.06 -3.06 0.11
CA GLY A 303 28.93 -3.78 0.73
C GLY A 303 28.51 -3.23 2.09
N ASN A 304 29.29 -2.33 2.69
CA ASN A 304 28.96 -1.72 3.98
C ASN A 304 27.97 -0.56 3.77
N LEU A 305 26.73 -0.75 4.19
CA LEU A 305 25.71 0.31 4.18
C LEU A 305 25.98 1.25 5.37
N SER A 306 26.31 2.53 5.09
CA SER A 306 26.62 3.48 6.16
C SER A 306 25.39 3.80 7.00
N ALA A 307 25.56 4.07 8.31
CA ALA A 307 24.43 4.39 9.20
C ALA A 307 23.66 5.64 8.75
N ALA A 308 24.34 6.63 8.15
CA ALA A 308 23.71 7.82 7.58
C ALA A 308 22.81 7.48 6.38
N LEU A 309 23.28 6.60 5.48
CA LEU A 309 22.48 6.16 4.34
C LEU A 309 21.36 5.21 4.78
N ASP A 310 21.61 4.26 5.68
CA ASP A 310 20.57 3.36 6.23
C ASP A 310 19.42 4.16 6.88
N SER A 311 19.76 5.15 7.71
CA SER A 311 18.79 6.07 8.31
C SER A 311 18.05 6.91 7.27
N HIS A 312 18.74 7.46 6.26
CA HIS A 312 18.03 8.23 5.24
C HIS A 312 17.08 7.35 4.41
N LEU A 313 17.48 6.14 4.04
CA LEU A 313 16.63 5.22 3.29
C LEU A 313 15.39 4.80 4.09
N ARG A 314 15.51 4.52 5.39
CA ARG A 314 14.32 4.32 6.25
C ARG A 314 13.44 5.56 6.32
N SER A 315 14.01 6.77 6.38
CA SER A 315 13.24 8.02 6.39
C SER A 315 12.46 8.27 5.09
N LEU A 316 12.94 7.72 3.96
CA LEU A 316 12.25 7.72 2.68
C LEU A 316 11.14 6.68 2.62
N ASP A 317 11.38 5.50 3.19
CA ASP A 317 10.43 4.39 3.30
C ASP A 317 9.33 4.68 4.33
N GLY A 318 9.62 5.53 5.32
CA GLY A 318 8.73 6.00 6.38
C GLY A 318 9.10 5.45 7.75
N ASP A 319 9.90 6.20 8.52
CA ASP A 319 10.21 5.89 9.92
C ASP A 319 8.96 6.10 10.81
N TYR A 320 8.11 5.07 10.90
CA TYR A 320 7.01 5.00 11.86
C TYR A 320 7.30 3.93 12.91
N ALA A 321 7.56 4.37 14.14
CA ALA A 321 7.73 3.51 15.32
C ALA A 321 8.80 2.40 15.18
N ASP A 322 9.92 2.73 14.52
CA ASP A 322 11.05 1.82 14.29
C ASP A 322 10.68 0.55 13.49
N ALA A 323 9.53 0.57 12.80
CA ALA A 323 9.05 -0.52 11.97
C ALA A 323 10.08 -0.88 10.89
N PRO A 324 10.30 -2.18 10.61
CA PRO A 324 11.23 -2.59 9.57
C PRO A 324 10.76 -2.08 8.20
N ALA A 325 11.70 -1.55 7.41
CA ALA A 325 11.42 -1.19 6.02
C ALA A 325 10.91 -2.43 5.26
N GLY A 326 9.79 -2.28 4.56
CA GLY A 326 9.12 -3.39 3.89
C GLY A 326 9.95 -4.08 2.79
N PRO A 327 9.50 -5.24 2.28
CA PRO A 327 10.17 -5.94 1.19
C PRO A 327 10.23 -5.10 -0.10
N HIS A 328 9.37 -4.08 -0.24
CA HIS A 328 9.19 -3.27 -1.45
C HIS A 328 9.56 -1.80 -1.24
N SER A 329 10.69 -1.57 -0.58
CA SER A 329 11.18 -0.25 -0.12
C SER A 329 12.40 0.25 -0.91
N TYR A 330 12.74 1.54 -0.81
CA TYR A 330 13.98 2.11 -1.36
C TYR A 330 15.23 1.47 -0.75
N ARG A 331 15.22 1.19 0.56
CA ARG A 331 16.29 0.42 1.23
C ARG A 331 16.49 -0.95 0.58
N SER A 332 15.41 -1.70 0.40
CA SER A 332 15.42 -3.04 -0.22
C SER A 332 15.83 -2.98 -1.69
N LEU A 333 15.38 -1.95 -2.43
CA LEU A 333 15.73 -1.70 -3.84
C LEU A 333 17.23 -1.45 -4.03
N ILE A 334 17.84 -0.64 -3.17
CA ILE A 334 19.27 -0.26 -3.28
C ILE A 334 20.18 -1.43 -2.91
N ILE A 335 19.78 -2.24 -1.92
CA ILE A 335 20.47 -3.50 -1.58
C ILE A 335 20.39 -4.49 -2.75
N SER A 336 19.20 -4.67 -3.35
CA SER A 336 18.99 -5.53 -4.53
C SER A 336 19.83 -5.06 -5.73
N ALA A 337 19.83 -3.76 -6.04
CA ALA A 337 20.61 -3.20 -7.13
C ALA A 337 22.11 -3.52 -6.99
N ARG A 338 22.68 -3.31 -5.79
CA ARG A 338 24.07 -3.70 -5.52
C ARG A 338 24.29 -5.21 -5.70
N ALA A 339 23.39 -6.05 -5.20
CA ALA A 339 23.53 -7.51 -5.25
C ALA A 339 23.61 -8.07 -6.69
N HIS A 340 23.17 -7.31 -7.70
CA HIS A 340 23.28 -7.66 -9.12
C HIS A 340 24.16 -6.69 -9.93
N GLY A 341 25.07 -5.96 -9.26
CA GLY A 341 26.07 -5.13 -9.91
C GLY A 341 25.54 -3.84 -10.55
N ILE A 342 24.28 -3.47 -10.29
CA ILE A 342 23.69 -2.20 -10.72
C ILE A 342 24.07 -1.12 -9.70
N ARG A 343 24.77 -0.09 -10.19
CA ARG A 343 25.17 1.05 -9.37
C ARG A 343 24.00 2.03 -9.20
N VAL A 344 23.80 2.54 -8.00
CA VAL A 344 22.78 3.56 -7.71
C VAL A 344 23.37 4.96 -7.85
N GLN A 345 22.66 5.85 -8.55
CA GLN A 345 23.06 7.23 -8.78
C GLN A 345 21.90 8.19 -8.42
N ALA A 346 22.15 9.05 -7.45
CA ALA A 346 21.27 10.16 -7.08
C ALA A 346 21.01 11.11 -8.26
N LEU A 347 19.79 11.66 -8.35
CA LEU A 347 19.38 12.65 -9.36
C LEU A 347 19.08 14.05 -8.80
N ASP A 348 18.75 14.18 -7.52
CA ASP A 348 18.41 15.46 -6.89
C ASP A 348 19.67 16.12 -6.28
N CYS A 349 19.53 17.32 -5.72
CA CYS A 349 20.56 17.98 -4.90
C CYS A 349 19.89 18.76 -3.77
N ALA A 350 20.61 19.12 -2.70
CA ALA A 350 20.03 19.81 -1.54
C ALA A 350 19.30 21.12 -1.92
N ALA A 351 19.78 21.83 -2.96
CA ALA A 351 19.12 23.02 -3.49
C ALA A 351 17.75 22.74 -4.12
N SER A 352 17.60 21.66 -4.88
CA SER A 352 16.35 21.25 -5.52
C SER A 352 15.42 20.51 -4.55
N ASP A 353 15.96 19.64 -3.69
CA ASP A 353 15.30 18.94 -2.58
C ASP A 353 14.53 19.92 -1.69
N SER A 354 15.19 21.03 -1.32
CA SER A 354 14.60 22.08 -0.49
C SER A 354 13.67 23.08 -1.22
N LEU A 355 13.36 22.85 -2.50
CA LEU A 355 12.23 23.48 -3.19
C LEU A 355 10.92 22.67 -3.08
N ARG A 356 10.91 21.55 -2.33
CA ARG A 356 9.67 20.81 -2.00
C ARG A 356 8.79 21.68 -1.10
N GLY A 357 7.62 22.07 -1.60
CA GLY A 357 6.65 22.91 -0.91
C GLY A 357 5.32 22.98 -1.67
N PRO A 358 4.43 23.95 -1.35
CA PRO A 358 3.12 24.10 -1.98
C PRO A 358 3.16 24.30 -3.50
N ASP A 359 2.03 24.12 -4.18
CA ASP A 359 1.85 24.12 -5.65
C ASP A 359 2.59 25.23 -6.42
N ALA A 360 2.64 26.45 -5.86
CA ALA A 360 3.39 27.56 -6.45
C ALA A 360 4.90 27.28 -6.60
N GLN A 361 5.47 26.46 -5.71
CA GLN A 361 6.85 25.97 -5.72
C GLN A 361 6.98 24.61 -6.43
N MET A 362 5.91 23.85 -6.61
CA MET A 362 5.91 22.55 -7.32
C MET A 362 6.47 22.68 -8.74
N PHE A 363 5.99 23.66 -9.51
CA PHE A 363 6.53 23.97 -10.85
C PHE A 363 8.00 24.41 -10.79
N THR A 364 8.38 25.20 -9.80
CA THR A 364 9.73 25.70 -9.59
C THR A 364 10.72 24.57 -9.32
N ARG A 365 10.36 23.63 -8.43
CA ARG A 365 11.12 22.38 -8.19
C ARG A 365 11.18 21.53 -9.46
N ALA A 366 10.07 21.35 -10.16
CA ALA A 366 10.02 20.53 -11.37
C ALA A 366 11.04 20.99 -12.42
N THR A 367 11.12 22.31 -12.66
CA THR A 367 12.12 22.93 -13.53
C THR A 367 13.56 22.68 -13.03
N ALA A 368 13.85 22.99 -11.76
CA ALA A 368 15.18 22.81 -11.18
C ALA A 368 15.67 21.35 -11.26
N LEU A 369 14.82 20.40 -10.83
CA LEU A 369 15.14 18.98 -10.82
C LEU A 369 15.28 18.42 -12.24
N SER A 370 14.37 18.73 -13.16
CA SER A 370 14.38 18.12 -14.49
C SER A 370 15.64 18.50 -15.27
N TYR A 371 16.12 19.74 -15.09
CA TYR A 371 17.42 20.17 -15.58
C TYR A 371 18.58 19.50 -14.85
N HIS A 372 18.58 19.46 -13.50
CA HIS A 372 19.65 18.84 -12.72
C HIS A 372 19.80 17.34 -13.06
N ALA A 373 18.69 16.60 -13.12
CA ALA A 373 18.65 15.19 -13.49
C ALA A 373 19.14 14.94 -14.92
N ASP A 374 18.79 15.80 -15.89
CA ASP A 374 19.36 15.73 -17.24
C ASP A 374 20.89 15.95 -17.23
N ARG A 375 21.39 16.96 -16.50
CA ARG A 375 22.83 17.19 -16.33
C ARG A 375 23.52 15.98 -15.70
N VAL A 376 22.94 15.37 -14.67
CA VAL A 376 23.49 14.17 -14.00
C VAL A 376 23.55 12.99 -14.98
N ILE A 377 22.45 12.64 -15.65
CA ILE A 377 22.43 11.52 -16.59
C ILE A 377 23.38 11.78 -17.76
N GLN A 378 23.43 13.01 -18.30
CA GLN A 378 24.39 13.35 -19.36
C GLN A 378 25.84 13.24 -18.90
N ALA A 379 26.17 13.76 -17.71
CA ALA A 379 27.51 13.70 -17.13
C ALA A 379 28.00 12.27 -16.90
N ASP A 380 27.12 11.43 -16.37
CA ASP A 380 27.40 10.07 -15.93
C ASP A 380 27.52 9.08 -17.10
N GLN A 381 26.61 9.17 -18.09
CA GLN A 381 26.66 8.38 -19.32
C GLN A 381 27.89 8.72 -20.18
N VAL A 382 28.24 10.01 -20.30
CA VAL A 382 29.45 10.46 -21.00
C VAL A 382 30.72 10.10 -20.23
N GLY A 383 30.65 9.97 -18.91
CA GLY A 383 31.77 9.62 -18.02
C GLY A 383 32.39 8.22 -18.19
N GLY A 384 31.98 7.45 -19.20
CA GLY A 384 32.53 6.12 -19.49
C GLY A 384 31.99 4.98 -18.63
N ARG A 385 30.94 5.22 -17.82
CA ARG A 385 30.26 4.21 -17.00
C ARG A 385 29.31 3.37 -17.87
N GLN A 386 29.91 2.46 -18.63
CA GLN A 386 29.28 1.62 -19.65
C GLN A 386 28.01 0.88 -19.15
N GLY A 387 26.95 0.92 -19.96
CA GLY A 387 25.74 0.12 -19.79
C GLY A 387 24.45 0.91 -19.97
N LYS A 388 23.35 0.19 -20.15
CA LYS A 388 21.99 0.76 -20.18
C LYS A 388 21.61 1.25 -18.78
N TRP A 389 20.54 2.04 -18.68
CA TRP A 389 20.11 2.62 -17.42
C TRP A 389 18.61 2.56 -17.20
N LEU A 390 18.20 2.77 -15.95
CA LEU A 390 16.80 3.02 -15.59
C LEU A 390 16.75 4.18 -14.58
N ALA A 391 15.71 5.01 -14.63
CA ALA A 391 15.51 6.08 -13.66
C ALA A 391 14.18 5.90 -12.92
N LEU A 392 14.20 5.92 -11.59
CA LEU A 392 13.02 5.92 -10.74
C LEU A 392 12.78 7.34 -10.21
N VAL A 393 11.71 7.98 -10.69
CA VAL A 393 11.36 9.38 -10.39
C VAL A 393 9.87 9.51 -10.13
N ASN A 394 9.44 10.65 -9.59
CA ASN A 394 8.01 10.93 -9.46
C ASN A 394 7.31 10.96 -10.84
N LEU A 395 6.06 10.52 -10.92
CA LEU A 395 5.24 10.53 -12.14
C LEU A 395 5.27 11.87 -12.91
N TYR A 396 5.19 13.00 -12.19
CA TYR A 396 5.24 14.31 -12.83
C TYR A 396 6.65 14.68 -13.33
N HIS A 397 7.72 14.17 -12.73
CA HIS A 397 9.08 14.36 -13.26
C HIS A 397 9.41 13.36 -14.38
N ALA A 398 8.76 12.19 -14.42
CA ALA A 398 8.85 11.25 -15.54
C ALA A 398 8.22 11.82 -16.82
N SER A 399 7.03 12.43 -16.71
CA SER A 399 6.19 12.84 -17.85
C SER A 399 6.21 14.35 -18.14
N GLY A 400 6.36 15.20 -17.12
CA GLY A 400 6.46 16.66 -17.21
C GLY A 400 5.34 17.41 -16.46
N TYR A 401 5.22 18.71 -16.72
CA TYR A 401 4.14 19.56 -16.22
C TYR A 401 3.58 20.48 -17.31
N ALA A 402 2.26 20.50 -17.43
CA ALA A 402 1.49 21.49 -18.19
C ALA A 402 0.71 22.40 -17.21
N PRO A 403 0.36 23.64 -17.59
CA PRO A 403 0.65 24.30 -18.86
C PRO A 403 2.06 24.94 -18.94
N LYS A 404 2.82 25.00 -17.84
CA LYS A 404 4.14 25.68 -17.74
C LYS A 404 5.32 24.92 -18.40
N SER A 405 5.04 24.20 -19.48
CA SER A 405 6.01 23.74 -20.50
C SER A 405 7.30 23.06 -20.00
N THR A 406 7.31 22.42 -18.84
CA THR A 406 8.50 21.70 -18.35
C THR A 406 8.41 20.23 -18.79
N PRO A 407 9.28 19.77 -19.70
CA PRO A 407 9.23 18.41 -20.23
C PRO A 407 9.73 17.40 -19.20
N GLY A 408 9.08 16.23 -19.12
CA GLY A 408 9.54 15.15 -18.26
C GLY A 408 10.87 14.53 -18.70
N LEU A 409 11.54 13.87 -17.76
CA LEU A 409 12.86 13.27 -17.96
C LEU A 409 12.88 12.23 -19.09
N SER A 410 11.78 11.50 -19.32
CA SER A 410 11.62 10.61 -20.48
C SER A 410 11.79 11.35 -21.81
N ARG A 411 11.09 12.49 -21.94
CA ARG A 411 11.08 13.35 -23.13
C ARG A 411 12.41 14.07 -23.32
N LEU A 412 13.08 14.49 -22.23
CA LEU A 412 14.41 15.11 -22.27
C LEU A 412 15.50 14.14 -22.74
N ARG A 413 15.46 12.89 -22.27
CA ARG A 413 16.48 11.88 -22.60
C ARG A 413 16.17 11.09 -23.88
N GLY A 414 14.98 11.26 -24.47
CA GLY A 414 14.56 10.56 -25.69
C GLY A 414 14.26 9.07 -25.47
N VAL A 415 13.78 8.71 -24.28
CA VAL A 415 13.57 7.32 -23.84
C VAL A 415 12.12 7.06 -23.45
N ILE A 416 11.77 5.78 -23.30
CA ILE A 416 10.41 5.35 -22.93
C ILE A 416 10.12 5.75 -21.47
N GLY A 417 9.02 6.49 -21.28
CA GLY A 417 8.42 6.78 -19.98
C GLY A 417 7.35 5.75 -19.62
N LEU A 418 7.53 5.07 -18.49
CA LEU A 418 6.66 4.02 -17.95
C LEU A 418 6.02 4.51 -16.64
N GLU A 419 4.72 4.75 -16.61
CA GLU A 419 3.99 5.01 -15.37
C GLU A 419 3.64 3.68 -14.70
N ILE A 420 4.13 3.44 -13.49
CA ILE A 420 3.77 2.27 -12.69
C ILE A 420 2.71 2.67 -11.66
N LYS A 421 1.68 1.83 -11.50
CA LYS A 421 0.67 1.93 -10.44
C LYS A 421 0.51 0.61 -9.71
N ASN A 422 0.11 0.70 -8.44
CA ASN A 422 -0.39 -0.44 -7.68
C ASN A 422 -1.72 -0.97 -8.26
N ALA A 423 -1.93 -2.28 -8.13
CA ALA A 423 -3.23 -2.95 -8.23
C ALA A 423 -3.33 -4.00 -7.11
N MET A 424 -4.53 -4.19 -6.54
CA MET A 424 -4.77 -5.30 -5.62
C MET A 424 -5.03 -6.62 -6.34
N SER A 425 -5.77 -6.56 -7.45
CA SER A 425 -6.32 -7.71 -8.15
C SER A 425 -5.91 -7.73 -9.63
N GLY A 426 -5.72 -8.94 -10.17
CA GLY A 426 -5.26 -9.15 -11.55
C GLY A 426 -4.09 -10.14 -11.67
N PRO A 427 -3.47 -10.22 -12.86
CA PRO A 427 -2.14 -10.81 -13.06
C PRO A 427 -1.04 -10.01 -12.33
N ALA A 428 0.15 -10.58 -12.18
CA ALA A 428 1.31 -9.92 -11.55
C ALA A 428 1.64 -8.55 -12.17
N ILE A 429 1.62 -8.47 -13.50
CA ILE A 429 1.56 -7.21 -14.24
C ILE A 429 0.46 -7.21 -15.30
N ARG A 430 -0.01 -6.01 -15.64
CA ARG A 430 -0.72 -5.73 -16.89
C ARG A 430 -0.17 -4.47 -17.52
N VAL A 431 0.18 -4.56 -18.80
CA VAL A 431 0.63 -3.43 -19.63
C VAL A 431 -0.58 -2.77 -20.30
N MET A 432 -0.54 -1.45 -20.41
CA MET A 432 -1.49 -0.65 -21.21
C MET A 432 -0.72 0.38 -22.04
N THR A 433 -0.91 0.34 -23.36
CA THR A 433 -0.47 1.43 -24.25
C THR A 433 -1.34 2.67 -23.99
N VAL A 434 -0.71 3.85 -23.89
CA VAL A 434 -1.48 5.09 -23.71
C VAL A 434 -1.96 5.58 -25.06
N ALA A 435 -3.27 5.83 -25.18
CA ALA A 435 -3.85 6.39 -26.39
C ALA A 435 -3.14 7.72 -26.74
N LYS A 436 -2.87 7.95 -28.04
CA LYS A 436 -2.19 9.17 -28.50
C LYS A 436 -2.92 10.41 -27.97
N PRO A 437 -2.22 11.36 -27.32
CA PRO A 437 -2.86 12.49 -26.69
C PRO A 437 -3.56 13.37 -27.71
N ASP A 438 -4.76 13.85 -27.37
CA ASP A 438 -5.46 14.85 -28.17
C ASP A 438 -4.66 16.16 -28.13
N LEU A 439 -4.22 16.61 -29.30
CA LEU A 439 -3.44 17.84 -29.47
C LEU A 439 -4.23 19.11 -29.12
N LYS A 440 -5.55 19.01 -28.95
CA LYS A 440 -6.41 20.10 -28.47
C LYS A 440 -6.50 20.19 -26.93
N ASP A 441 -6.05 19.17 -26.21
CA ASP A 441 -6.05 19.13 -24.75
C ASP A 441 -4.62 19.34 -24.21
N PRO A 442 -4.27 20.53 -23.70
CA PRO A 442 -2.93 20.80 -23.19
C PRO A 442 -2.57 19.98 -21.93
N MET A 443 -3.55 19.43 -21.21
CA MET A 443 -3.28 18.53 -20.07
C MET A 443 -2.86 17.13 -20.54
N ARG A 444 -3.30 16.69 -21.73
CA ARG A 444 -2.90 15.41 -22.34
C ARG A 444 -1.48 15.39 -22.91
N LEU A 445 -0.84 16.54 -23.10
CA LEU A 445 0.58 16.63 -23.56
C LEU A 445 1.58 15.94 -22.61
N VAL A 446 1.15 15.63 -21.37
CA VAL A 446 1.95 15.08 -20.27
C VAL A 446 1.72 13.57 -20.08
N SER A 447 1.34 12.86 -21.14
CA SER A 447 1.14 11.40 -21.12
C SER A 447 2.48 10.62 -21.15
N PRO A 448 2.69 9.57 -20.34
CA PRO A 448 3.77 8.61 -20.54
C PRO A 448 3.57 7.81 -21.84
N ASP A 449 4.55 6.99 -22.22
CA ASP A 449 4.45 6.08 -23.36
C ASP A 449 3.60 4.84 -23.03
N LEU A 450 3.82 4.29 -21.83
CA LEU A 450 3.21 3.06 -21.35
C LEU A 450 2.73 3.26 -19.90
N LYS A 451 1.68 2.53 -19.54
CA LYS A 451 1.24 2.35 -18.15
C LYS A 451 1.38 0.87 -17.79
N LEU A 452 1.83 0.60 -16.57
CA LEU A 452 1.94 -0.73 -15.98
C LEU A 452 1.18 -0.75 -14.66
N THR A 453 0.23 -1.66 -14.51
CA THR A 453 -0.32 -1.98 -13.18
C THR A 453 0.40 -3.20 -12.63
N VAL A 454 1.05 -3.06 -11.47
CA VAL A 454 1.77 -4.12 -10.76
C VAL A 454 0.91 -4.58 -9.60
N LYS A 455 0.71 -5.90 -9.44
CA LYS A 455 -0.02 -6.47 -8.31
C LYS A 455 0.84 -6.38 -7.05
N VAL A 456 0.33 -5.67 -6.04
CA VAL A 456 0.97 -5.53 -4.72
C VAL A 456 0.18 -6.30 -3.66
N PRO A 457 0.76 -6.60 -2.49
CA PRO A 457 0.00 -7.14 -1.37
C PRO A 457 -1.22 -6.26 -1.06
N TRP A 458 -2.39 -6.87 -0.88
CA TRP A 458 -3.66 -6.15 -0.73
C TRP A 458 -3.65 -5.13 0.42
N LEU A 459 -2.90 -5.41 1.47
CA LEU A 459 -2.72 -4.53 2.63
C LEU A 459 -1.92 -3.27 2.27
N GLU A 460 -0.81 -3.39 1.54
CA GLU A 460 0.01 -2.24 1.07
C GLU A 460 -0.75 -1.28 0.16
N ALA A 461 -1.79 -1.77 -0.54
CA ALA A 461 -2.64 -0.96 -1.40
C ALA A 461 -3.74 -0.18 -0.66
N LEU A 462 -4.05 -0.52 0.60
CA LEU A 462 -5.17 0.04 1.37
C LEU A 462 -4.76 0.73 2.67
N GLU A 463 -3.70 0.27 3.33
CA GLU A 463 -3.14 0.93 4.50
C GLU A 463 -2.62 2.34 4.19
N ILE A 464 -2.55 3.19 5.21
CA ILE A 464 -1.84 4.45 5.09
C ILE A 464 -0.32 4.19 4.90
N PRO A 465 0.31 4.79 3.89
CA PRO A 465 1.76 4.72 3.69
C PRO A 465 2.53 5.19 4.92
N LEU A 466 3.59 4.47 5.30
CA LEU A 466 4.41 4.77 6.49
C LEU A 466 4.78 6.26 6.64
N PRO A 467 5.19 7.01 5.58
CA PRO A 467 5.50 8.44 5.71
C PRO A 467 4.32 9.32 6.16
N TYR A 468 3.08 8.91 5.88
CA TYR A 468 1.86 9.69 6.17
C TYR A 468 1.20 9.32 7.51
N ARG A 469 1.52 8.15 8.09
CA ARG A 469 0.94 7.68 9.37
C ARG A 469 1.05 8.73 10.47
N LYS A 470 2.22 9.35 10.63
CA LYS A 470 2.49 10.41 11.62
C LYS A 470 1.63 11.67 11.45
N VAL A 471 1.29 12.04 10.21
CA VAL A 471 0.48 13.24 9.89
C VAL A 471 -1.02 12.96 10.05
N LEU A 472 -1.44 11.75 9.69
CA LEU A 472 -2.86 11.39 9.67
C LEU A 472 -3.35 10.77 10.98
N GLN A 473 -2.48 10.19 11.83
CA GLN A 473 -2.84 9.46 13.06
C GLN A 473 -3.84 10.20 13.95
N GLU A 474 -3.60 11.48 14.24
CA GLU A 474 -4.49 12.32 15.05
C GLU A 474 -5.81 12.58 14.31
N ARG A 475 -5.74 12.93 13.02
CA ARG A 475 -6.89 13.29 12.18
C ARG A 475 -7.82 12.12 11.82
N ILE A 476 -7.31 10.88 11.74
CA ILE A 476 -8.14 9.66 11.53
C ILE A 476 -8.96 9.39 12.78
N ARG A 477 -8.32 9.53 13.94
CA ARG A 477 -8.91 9.39 15.26
C ARG A 477 -9.80 10.60 15.64
N ASN A 478 -9.69 11.73 14.93
CA ASN A 478 -10.70 12.80 14.87
C ASN A 478 -11.26 13.00 13.45
N PRO A 479 -12.07 12.07 12.91
CA PRO A 479 -12.35 11.96 11.47
C PRO A 479 -13.14 13.13 10.87
N GLU A 480 -13.68 14.02 11.72
CA GLU A 480 -14.29 15.28 11.31
C GLU A 480 -13.26 16.28 10.76
N GLU A 481 -12.01 16.25 11.21
CA GLU A 481 -10.94 17.14 10.71
C GLU A 481 -10.61 16.86 9.24
N ILE A 482 -10.56 15.58 8.83
CA ILE A 482 -10.34 15.19 7.42
C ILE A 482 -11.56 15.56 6.55
N ALA A 483 -12.75 15.70 7.14
CA ALA A 483 -13.97 16.12 6.42
C ALA A 483 -14.12 17.64 6.32
N ARG A 484 -13.80 18.38 7.40
CA ARG A 484 -13.89 19.84 7.51
C ARG A 484 -12.71 20.51 6.79
N ARG A 485 -12.78 20.63 5.45
CA ARG A 485 -11.81 21.35 4.58
C ARG A 485 -11.74 22.88 4.81
N THR A 486 -11.88 23.37 6.05
CA THR A 486 -12.22 24.79 6.34
C THR A 486 -11.32 25.50 7.35
N HIS A 487 -10.40 24.81 8.03
CA HIS A 487 -9.53 25.42 9.06
C HIS A 487 -8.06 24.99 8.94
N PHE A 488 -7.38 25.47 7.90
CA PHE A 488 -5.92 25.35 7.80
C PHE A 488 -5.23 26.48 8.56
N LYS A 489 -4.24 26.17 9.42
CA LYS A 489 -3.33 27.21 9.92
C LYS A 489 -2.36 27.61 8.82
N LEU A 490 -2.00 28.90 8.75
CA LEU A 490 -1.10 29.45 7.72
C LEU A 490 0.37 29.02 7.95
N GLY A 491 0.64 27.73 7.77
CA GLY A 491 1.92 27.08 8.08
C GLY A 491 1.88 25.54 7.92
N GLU A 492 0.71 24.92 8.02
CA GLU A 492 0.49 23.48 7.81
C GLU A 492 0.44 23.19 6.28
N ARG A 493 1.61 23.18 5.64
CA ARG A 493 1.80 23.24 4.18
C ARG A 493 1.75 21.86 3.49
N ALA A 494 0.83 21.69 2.54
CA ALA A 494 0.87 20.85 1.32
C ALA A 494 1.17 19.34 1.41
N HIS A 495 2.15 18.90 2.21
CA HIS A 495 2.42 17.49 2.49
C HIS A 495 1.19 16.79 3.07
N ASP A 496 0.51 17.48 3.99
CA ASP A 496 -0.79 17.12 4.54
C ASP A 496 -1.87 16.91 3.47
N GLU A 497 -1.91 17.74 2.44
CA GLU A 497 -2.91 17.68 1.37
C GLU A 497 -2.65 16.51 0.42
N ALA A 498 -1.38 16.25 0.09
CA ALA A 498 -0.98 15.03 -0.62
C ALA A 498 -1.31 13.76 0.19
N ALA A 499 -1.07 13.78 1.51
CA ALA A 499 -1.38 12.68 2.41
C ALA A 499 -2.89 12.42 2.53
N ILE A 500 -3.69 13.48 2.68
CA ILE A 500 -5.16 13.39 2.68
C ILE A 500 -5.68 12.89 1.32
N THR A 501 -5.10 13.32 0.20
CA THR A 501 -5.52 12.90 -1.14
C THR A 501 -5.24 11.42 -1.40
N ASP A 502 -4.02 10.95 -1.11
CA ASP A 502 -3.65 9.52 -1.23
C ASP A 502 -4.54 8.64 -0.32
N PHE A 503 -4.80 9.10 0.91
CA PHE A 503 -5.72 8.42 1.83
C PHE A 503 -7.17 8.37 1.33
N LEU A 504 -7.70 9.47 0.76
CA LEU A 504 -9.05 9.50 0.18
C LEU A 504 -9.17 8.57 -1.04
N GLU A 505 -8.15 8.51 -1.90
CA GLU A 505 -8.12 7.56 -3.02
C GLU A 505 -8.10 6.10 -2.53
N ARG A 506 -7.34 5.78 -1.46
CA ARG A 506 -7.37 4.44 -0.82
C ARG A 506 -8.72 4.13 -0.19
N GLU A 507 -9.37 5.11 0.44
CA GLU A 507 -10.71 4.97 1.03
C GLU A 507 -11.77 4.69 -0.06
N GLU A 508 -11.67 5.34 -1.22
CA GLU A 508 -12.49 5.06 -2.39
C GLU A 508 -12.19 3.66 -2.96
N HIS A 509 -10.91 3.30 -3.11
CA HIS A 509 -10.48 2.00 -3.66
C HIS A 509 -10.93 0.82 -2.79
N LEU A 510 -10.91 0.97 -1.46
CA LEU A 510 -11.50 0.02 -0.50
C LEU A 510 -13.02 -0.11 -0.69
N GLY A 511 -13.73 1.01 -0.89
CA GLY A 511 -15.17 0.99 -1.19
C GLY A 511 -15.47 0.19 -2.46
N ASN A 512 -14.91 0.66 -3.58
CA ASN A 512 -15.02 0.04 -4.91
C ASN A 512 -14.61 -1.44 -4.95
N THR A 513 -13.71 -1.89 -4.06
CA THR A 513 -13.27 -3.30 -3.99
C THR A 513 -14.15 -4.14 -3.08
N SER A 514 -14.58 -3.62 -1.92
CA SER A 514 -15.52 -4.34 -1.04
C SER A 514 -16.89 -4.54 -1.71
N GLU A 515 -17.42 -3.52 -2.39
CA GLU A 515 -18.66 -3.63 -3.17
C GLU A 515 -18.55 -4.68 -4.28
N LYS A 516 -17.39 -4.77 -4.94
CA LYS A 516 -17.09 -5.87 -5.89
C LYS A 516 -17.03 -7.21 -5.19
N PHE A 517 -16.32 -7.34 -4.07
CA PHE A 517 -16.25 -8.60 -3.32
C PHE A 517 -17.65 -9.11 -2.94
N PHE A 518 -18.50 -8.26 -2.36
CA PHE A 518 -19.85 -8.66 -1.94
C PHE A 518 -20.86 -8.85 -3.09
N SER A 519 -20.63 -8.23 -4.24
CA SER A 519 -21.40 -8.55 -5.45
C SER A 519 -21.01 -9.88 -6.11
N TRP A 520 -19.96 -10.56 -5.62
CA TRP A 520 -19.56 -11.92 -6.04
C TRP A 520 -19.60 -12.97 -4.92
N SER A 521 -19.50 -12.59 -3.64
CA SER A 521 -19.38 -13.52 -2.51
C SER A 521 -20.70 -14.18 -2.08
N ASP A 522 -21.85 -13.65 -2.53
CA ASP A 522 -23.26 -14.05 -2.31
C ASP A 522 -23.64 -15.47 -2.82
N GLY A 523 -22.68 -16.38 -2.83
CA GLY A 523 -22.84 -17.81 -3.07
C GLY A 523 -21.54 -18.60 -3.00
N ARG A 524 -20.46 -18.01 -2.44
CA ARG A 524 -19.27 -18.80 -2.08
C ARG A 524 -19.57 -19.55 -0.79
N ARG A 525 -19.37 -20.87 -0.84
CA ARG A 525 -19.51 -21.75 0.32
C ARG A 525 -18.29 -21.58 1.23
N HIS A 526 -18.44 -20.81 2.30
CA HIS A 526 -17.79 -21.22 3.55
C HIS A 526 -18.59 -22.42 4.11
N ALA A 527 -17.94 -23.30 4.86
CA ALA A 527 -18.70 -24.29 5.64
C ALA A 527 -19.62 -23.54 6.61
N GLN A 528 -20.87 -24.00 6.78
CA GLN A 528 -21.65 -23.50 7.91
C GLN A 528 -20.93 -23.93 9.19
N PRO A 529 -20.70 -23.02 10.15
CA PRO A 529 -20.10 -23.39 11.43
C PRO A 529 -20.96 -24.45 12.11
N HIS A 530 -20.34 -25.42 12.77
CA HIS A 530 -21.08 -26.38 13.57
C HIS A 530 -21.49 -25.70 14.87
N ILE A 531 -22.74 -25.24 14.95
CA ILE A 531 -23.33 -24.70 16.17
C ILE A 531 -23.80 -25.89 17.03
N PRO A 532 -23.18 -26.17 18.19
CA PRO A 532 -23.61 -27.24 19.07
C PRO A 532 -24.93 -26.88 19.76
N GLU A 533 -25.67 -27.88 20.24
CA GLU A 533 -26.71 -27.64 21.23
C GLU A 533 -26.06 -27.31 22.57
N VAL A 534 -26.39 -26.13 23.11
CA VAL A 534 -25.78 -25.58 24.31
C VAL A 534 -26.83 -25.54 25.43
N PRO A 535 -26.64 -26.26 26.57
CA PRO A 535 -27.51 -26.14 27.74
C PRO A 535 -27.60 -24.68 28.20
N ALA A 536 -28.83 -24.20 28.46
CA ALA A 536 -29.08 -22.77 28.65
C ALA A 536 -28.40 -22.17 29.90
N ASP A 537 -28.00 -23.02 30.85
CA ASP A 537 -27.28 -22.73 32.09
C ASP A 537 -25.75 -22.95 31.99
N SER A 538 -25.22 -23.19 30.78
CA SER A 538 -23.77 -23.38 30.56
C SER A 538 -22.96 -22.15 30.97
N THR A 539 -21.83 -22.38 31.66
CA THR A 539 -20.85 -21.33 31.96
C THR A 539 -20.18 -20.82 30.68
N ALA A 540 -19.72 -19.57 30.70
CA ALA A 540 -18.99 -18.94 29.58
C ALA A 540 -17.84 -19.82 29.04
N ALA A 541 -17.02 -20.38 29.95
CA ALA A 541 -15.95 -21.30 29.60
C ALA A 541 -16.48 -22.55 28.86
N ARG A 542 -17.56 -23.18 29.34
CA ARG A 542 -18.14 -24.36 28.68
C ARG A 542 -18.78 -24.02 27.32
N VAL A 543 -19.35 -22.83 27.16
CA VAL A 543 -19.81 -22.32 25.85
C VAL A 543 -18.62 -22.20 24.88
N PHE A 544 -17.49 -21.61 25.31
CA PHE A 544 -16.29 -21.55 24.48
C PHE A 544 -15.74 -22.94 24.15
N GLU A 545 -15.66 -23.87 25.11
CA GLU A 545 -15.25 -25.26 24.86
C GLU A 545 -16.06 -25.88 23.72
N MET A 546 -17.39 -25.87 23.80
CA MET A 546 -18.27 -26.49 22.80
C MET A 546 -18.19 -25.83 21.43
N LEU A 547 -18.02 -24.50 21.38
CA LEU A 547 -17.78 -23.81 20.11
C LEU A 547 -16.44 -24.24 19.49
N TYR A 548 -15.38 -24.40 20.30
CA TYR A 548 -14.04 -24.81 19.85
C TYR A 548 -13.82 -26.33 19.78
N GLU A 549 -14.85 -27.16 20.02
CA GLU A 549 -14.84 -28.61 19.74
C GLU A 549 -14.85 -28.86 18.22
N ASN A 550 -15.60 -28.05 17.45
CA ASN A 550 -15.78 -28.24 16.00
C ASN A 550 -15.40 -27.03 15.12
N ASN A 551 -15.15 -25.85 15.70
CA ASN A 551 -14.79 -24.63 14.95
C ASN A 551 -13.37 -24.15 15.30
N GLN A 552 -12.66 -23.56 14.33
CA GLN A 552 -11.38 -22.87 14.59
C GLN A 552 -11.60 -21.39 14.97
N GLY A 553 -12.70 -20.78 14.54
CA GLY A 553 -13.01 -19.38 14.78
C GLY A 553 -14.27 -19.18 15.60
N VAL A 554 -14.24 -18.20 16.51
CA VAL A 554 -15.44 -17.63 17.16
C VAL A 554 -15.47 -16.12 16.93
N VAL A 555 -16.60 -15.59 16.48
CA VAL A 555 -16.84 -14.15 16.33
C VAL A 555 -17.71 -13.70 17.50
N LEU A 556 -17.10 -13.01 18.46
CA LEU A 556 -17.76 -12.45 19.63
C LEU A 556 -18.24 -11.02 19.33
N ALA A 557 -19.53 -10.79 19.54
CA ALA A 557 -20.21 -9.58 19.13
C ALA A 557 -20.83 -8.81 20.32
N ALA A 558 -20.76 -7.48 20.26
CA ALA A 558 -21.43 -6.59 21.21
C ALA A 558 -22.08 -5.37 20.53
N GLU A 559 -23.08 -4.81 21.22
CA GLU A 559 -23.70 -3.52 20.89
C GLU A 559 -22.69 -2.37 21.09
N GLN A 560 -22.77 -1.31 20.29
CA GLN A 560 -21.81 -0.21 20.37
C GLN A 560 -21.84 0.45 21.76
N GLY A 561 -20.72 0.37 22.48
CA GLY A 561 -20.60 0.89 23.85
C GLY A 561 -21.09 -0.06 24.95
N SER A 562 -21.23 -1.36 24.64
CA SER A 562 -21.43 -2.40 25.65
C SER A 562 -20.11 -3.03 26.11
N LEU A 563 -19.89 -3.10 27.43
CA LEU A 563 -18.69 -3.72 28.02
C LEU A 563 -18.75 -5.26 28.02
N THR A 564 -19.91 -5.84 27.75
CA THR A 564 -20.24 -7.27 27.96
C THR A 564 -19.25 -8.23 27.30
N ALA A 565 -18.96 -8.07 26.00
CA ALA A 565 -17.98 -8.91 25.32
C ALA A 565 -16.54 -8.74 25.85
N ARG A 566 -16.15 -7.53 26.27
CA ARG A 566 -14.81 -7.29 26.85
C ARG A 566 -14.66 -7.92 28.23
N LYS A 567 -15.70 -7.80 29.06
CA LYS A 567 -15.79 -8.45 30.37
C LYS A 567 -15.71 -9.97 30.21
N LEU A 568 -16.57 -10.54 29.36
CA LEU A 568 -16.57 -11.96 29.03
C LEU A 568 -15.19 -12.45 28.57
N LEU A 569 -14.49 -11.70 27.71
CA LEU A 569 -13.14 -12.05 27.29
C LEU A 569 -12.16 -12.06 28.46
N LEU A 570 -12.03 -10.95 29.20
CA LEU A 570 -11.08 -10.84 30.30
C LEU A 570 -11.29 -11.88 31.39
N GLU A 571 -12.54 -12.22 31.71
CA GLU A 571 -12.90 -13.28 32.66
C GLU A 571 -12.56 -14.70 32.15
N ASN A 572 -12.40 -14.90 30.83
CA ASN A 572 -12.21 -16.22 30.20
C ASN A 572 -10.88 -16.37 29.43
N LEU A 573 -9.96 -15.41 29.45
CA LEU A 573 -8.63 -15.53 28.83
C LEU A 573 -7.86 -16.81 29.26
N PRO A 574 -7.88 -17.26 30.53
CA PRO A 574 -7.25 -18.54 30.92
C PRO A 574 -7.87 -19.75 30.21
N ALA A 575 -9.20 -19.75 30.02
CA ALA A 575 -9.92 -20.83 29.33
C ALA A 575 -9.65 -20.82 27.82
N LEU A 576 -9.61 -19.63 27.20
CA LEU A 576 -9.25 -19.46 25.79
C LEU A 576 -7.81 -19.93 25.51
N ALA A 577 -6.85 -19.61 26.38
CA ALA A 577 -5.48 -20.11 26.29
C ALA A 577 -5.40 -21.63 26.46
N THR A 578 -6.13 -22.19 27.44
CA THR A 578 -6.25 -23.65 27.64
C THR A 578 -6.83 -24.35 26.40
N LEU A 579 -7.80 -23.71 25.72
CA LEU A 579 -8.38 -24.16 24.46
C LEU A 579 -7.45 -24.00 23.24
N ASN A 580 -6.23 -23.46 23.43
CA ASN A 580 -5.22 -23.15 22.41
C ASN A 580 -5.63 -22.05 21.41
N VAL A 581 -6.45 -21.08 21.83
CA VAL A 581 -6.72 -19.86 21.06
C VAL A 581 -5.46 -19.00 21.03
N ARG A 582 -4.86 -18.83 19.84
CA ARG A 582 -3.57 -18.12 19.67
C ARG A 582 -3.72 -16.65 19.33
N LYS A 583 -4.82 -16.28 18.66
CA LYS A 583 -5.07 -14.90 18.22
C LYS A 583 -6.41 -14.34 18.70
N LEU A 584 -6.36 -13.08 19.11
CA LEU A 584 -7.51 -12.25 19.43
C LEU A 584 -7.56 -11.06 18.48
N TYR A 585 -8.45 -11.13 17.52
CA TYR A 585 -8.70 -10.07 16.54
C TYR A 585 -9.63 -9.00 17.14
N VAL A 586 -9.33 -7.71 16.97
CA VAL A 586 -10.05 -6.61 17.64
C VAL A 586 -10.41 -5.49 16.67
N GLN A 587 -11.71 -5.22 16.52
CA GLN A 587 -12.24 -4.04 15.81
C GLN A 587 -11.84 -2.73 16.52
N ASN A 588 -11.71 -1.63 15.77
CA ASN A 588 -11.30 -0.30 16.23
C ASN A 588 -9.86 -0.18 16.74
N LEU A 589 -9.06 -1.24 16.65
CA LEU A 589 -7.60 -1.16 16.54
C LEU A 589 -7.25 -1.20 15.04
N LEU A 590 -6.34 -0.31 14.62
CA LEU A 590 -6.03 -0.04 13.21
C LEU A 590 -4.69 -0.69 12.83
N THR A 591 -4.69 -1.53 11.80
CA THR A 591 -3.51 -2.28 11.34
C THR A 591 -2.38 -1.35 10.90
N ASP A 592 -2.74 -0.23 10.27
CA ASP A 592 -1.80 0.78 9.79
C ASP A 592 -1.28 1.76 10.86
N LEU A 593 -1.83 1.79 12.08
CA LEU A 593 -1.37 2.72 13.12
C LEU A 593 -1.01 2.04 14.44
N ASP A 594 -1.83 1.09 14.87
CA ASP A 594 -1.76 0.48 16.19
C ASP A 594 -0.96 -0.82 16.18
N GLN A 595 -1.03 -1.62 15.11
CA GLN A 595 -0.34 -2.93 15.06
C GLN A 595 1.17 -2.86 15.33
N PRO A 596 1.95 -1.87 14.81
CA PRO A 596 3.37 -1.75 15.16
C PRO A 596 3.63 -1.58 16.66
N PHE A 597 2.69 -0.97 17.41
CA PHE A 597 2.77 -0.87 18.87
C PHE A 597 2.30 -2.13 19.58
N ILE A 598 1.31 -2.85 19.02
CA ILE A 598 0.87 -4.16 19.54
C ILE A 598 1.99 -5.19 19.39
N ASP A 599 2.64 -5.24 18.23
CA ASP A 599 3.79 -6.12 17.94
C ASP A 599 5.01 -5.74 18.80
N GLY A 600 5.32 -4.43 18.90
CA GLY A 600 6.39 -3.92 19.76
C GLY A 600 6.16 -4.22 21.24
N PHE A 601 4.92 -4.09 21.73
CA PHE A 601 4.52 -4.53 23.07
C PHE A 601 4.59 -6.05 23.23
N GLN A 602 4.22 -6.83 22.21
CA GLN A 602 4.29 -8.29 22.26
C GLN A 602 5.72 -8.82 22.22
N ALA A 603 6.66 -8.10 21.61
CA ALA A 603 8.09 -8.40 21.69
C ALA A 603 8.70 -7.98 23.04
N THR A 604 8.44 -6.75 23.49
CA THR A 604 9.21 -6.11 24.60
C THR A 604 8.52 -6.10 25.96
N GLY A 605 7.19 -6.17 26.00
CA GLY A 605 6.36 -5.88 27.19
C GLY A 605 6.22 -4.39 27.51
N ILE A 606 6.83 -3.49 26.73
CA ILE A 606 6.78 -2.04 26.93
C ILE A 606 5.66 -1.46 26.07
N LEU A 607 4.67 -0.83 26.69
CA LEU A 607 3.52 -0.22 26.01
C LEU A 607 3.77 1.30 25.87
N PRO A 608 4.05 1.85 24.66
CA PRO A 608 4.46 3.25 24.53
C PRO A 608 3.37 4.24 24.96
N GLU A 609 3.74 5.35 25.61
CA GLU A 609 2.79 6.34 26.14
C GLU A 609 1.80 6.86 25.07
N ARG A 610 2.30 7.22 23.88
CA ARG A 610 1.48 7.60 22.71
C ARG A 610 0.41 6.57 22.33
N PHE A 611 0.68 5.29 22.58
CA PHE A 611 -0.27 4.21 22.28
C PHE A 611 -1.24 4.00 23.45
N GLN A 612 -0.80 4.12 24.70
CA GLN A 612 -1.70 4.18 25.86
C GLN A 612 -2.74 5.30 25.70
N GLN A 613 -2.29 6.50 25.31
CA GLN A 613 -3.15 7.64 24.99
C GLN A 613 -4.14 7.32 23.85
N ALA A 614 -3.71 6.60 22.80
CA ALA A 614 -4.57 6.18 21.69
C ALA A 614 -5.62 5.14 22.10
N LEU A 615 -5.28 4.19 23.00
CA LEU A 615 -6.19 3.20 23.56
C LEU A 615 -7.25 3.86 24.47
N VAL A 616 -6.84 4.74 25.39
CA VAL A 616 -7.75 5.52 26.25
C VAL A 616 -8.69 6.38 25.40
N SER A 617 -8.15 7.03 24.35
CA SER A 617 -8.96 7.81 23.40
C SER A 617 -9.97 6.96 22.61
N GLU A 618 -9.72 5.66 22.44
CA GLU A 618 -10.63 4.74 21.77
C GLU A 618 -11.72 4.23 22.71
N ASP A 619 -11.37 3.91 23.96
CA ASP A 619 -12.32 3.54 25.01
C ASP A 619 -13.33 4.68 25.26
N LEU A 620 -12.85 5.93 25.31
CA LEU A 620 -13.71 7.11 25.42
C LEU A 620 -14.65 7.32 24.22
N ARG A 621 -14.21 7.03 22.98
CA ARG A 621 -15.08 7.10 21.78
C ARG A 621 -16.17 6.06 21.77
N GLN A 622 -15.92 4.91 22.40
CA GLN A 622 -16.89 3.84 22.57
C GLN A 622 -17.79 4.08 23.80
N SER A 623 -17.78 5.30 24.36
CA SER A 623 -18.57 5.73 25.53
C SER A 623 -18.29 4.93 26.81
N PHE A 624 -17.12 4.29 26.91
CA PHE A 624 -16.70 3.64 28.14
C PHE A 624 -16.12 4.68 29.11
N GLY A 625 -16.57 4.64 30.36
CA GLY A 625 -16.12 5.55 31.40
C GLY A 625 -14.62 5.40 31.71
N LEU A 626 -14.00 6.50 32.14
CA LEU A 626 -12.54 6.68 32.37
C LEU A 626 -11.85 5.66 33.30
N ALA A 627 -12.59 4.77 33.96
CA ALA A 627 -12.09 3.82 34.95
C ALA A 627 -12.82 2.47 34.85
N ASN A 628 -12.78 1.82 33.68
CA ASN A 628 -13.27 0.45 33.52
C ASN A 628 -12.16 -0.59 33.75
N GLU A 629 -12.48 -1.68 34.43
CA GLU A 629 -11.61 -2.86 34.56
C GLU A 629 -11.41 -3.57 33.20
N TYR A 630 -12.27 -3.26 32.24
CA TYR A 630 -12.37 -3.88 30.92
C TYR A 630 -11.92 -2.94 29.77
N SER A 631 -10.87 -2.15 30.02
CA SER A 631 -10.23 -1.27 29.03
C SER A 631 -9.50 -2.05 27.94
N LEU A 632 -9.23 -1.41 26.78
CA LEU A 632 -8.38 -2.03 25.75
C LEU A 632 -6.96 -2.30 26.27
N GLN A 633 -6.42 -1.43 27.13
CA GLN A 633 -5.12 -1.64 27.77
C GLN A 633 -5.11 -2.87 28.68
N ARG A 634 -6.20 -3.13 29.44
CA ARG A 634 -6.36 -4.36 30.23
C ARG A 634 -6.46 -5.60 29.34
N LEU A 635 -7.17 -5.51 28.22
CA LEU A 635 -7.27 -6.59 27.24
C LEU A 635 -5.90 -6.94 26.64
N LEU A 636 -5.08 -5.94 26.28
CA LEU A 636 -3.70 -6.15 25.80
C LEU A 636 -2.82 -6.84 26.86
N LEU A 637 -2.87 -6.38 28.12
CA LEU A 637 -2.09 -6.95 29.22
C LEU A 637 -2.47 -8.43 29.47
N GLY A 638 -3.76 -8.71 29.70
CA GLY A 638 -4.22 -10.07 29.99
C GLY A 638 -4.00 -11.03 28.81
N ALA A 639 -4.21 -10.59 27.57
CA ALA A 639 -3.96 -11.42 26.39
C ALA A 639 -2.48 -11.82 26.31
N ARG A 640 -1.57 -10.86 26.54
CA ARG A 640 -0.12 -11.11 26.63
C ARG A 640 0.23 -12.08 27.76
N GLU A 641 -0.31 -11.89 28.96
CA GLU A 641 -0.09 -12.76 30.13
C GLU A 641 -0.51 -14.21 29.86
N HIS A 642 -1.55 -14.42 29.04
CA HIS A 642 -2.04 -15.73 28.62
C HIS A 642 -1.50 -16.22 27.26
N GLY A 643 -0.52 -15.53 26.67
CA GLY A 643 0.13 -15.94 25.41
C GLY A 643 -0.71 -15.74 24.14
N ILE A 644 -1.85 -15.04 24.23
CA ILE A 644 -2.76 -14.75 23.12
C ILE A 644 -2.30 -13.46 22.43
N VAL A 645 -1.99 -13.54 21.13
CA VAL A 645 -1.52 -12.39 20.34
C VAL A 645 -2.73 -11.57 19.88
N ILE A 646 -2.75 -10.27 20.18
CA ILE A 646 -3.77 -9.36 19.65
C ILE A 646 -3.41 -8.92 18.22
N GLN A 647 -4.41 -8.83 17.36
CA GLN A 647 -4.28 -8.24 16.04
C GLN A 647 -5.45 -7.29 15.71
N ALA A 648 -5.12 -6.15 15.11
CA ALA A 648 -6.08 -5.19 14.58
C ALA A 648 -7.00 -5.80 13.49
N LEU A 649 -8.24 -5.30 13.39
CA LEU A 649 -9.18 -5.65 12.31
C LEU A 649 -9.54 -4.47 11.40
N ASP A 650 -9.32 -3.24 11.82
CA ASP A 650 -9.53 -2.07 10.97
C ASP A 650 -8.25 -1.69 10.21
N THR A 651 -8.42 -0.90 9.16
CA THR A 651 -7.42 0.11 8.73
C THR A 651 -8.02 1.49 8.97
N ALA A 652 -7.22 2.54 8.90
CA ALA A 652 -7.71 3.92 8.94
C ALA A 652 -8.85 4.19 7.93
N ALA A 653 -8.81 3.53 6.76
CA ALA A 653 -9.80 3.65 5.71
C ALA A 653 -11.13 2.94 6.04
N SER A 654 -11.11 1.76 6.68
CA SER A 654 -12.35 1.12 7.15
C SER A 654 -12.95 1.87 8.34
N TYR A 655 -12.10 2.21 9.32
CA TYR A 655 -12.48 2.90 10.56
C TYR A 655 -13.18 4.23 10.31
N ARG A 656 -12.61 5.09 9.44
CA ARG A 656 -13.21 6.40 9.12
C ARG A 656 -14.59 6.26 8.49
N LYS A 657 -14.76 5.32 7.55
CA LYS A 657 -16.04 5.12 6.86
C LYS A 657 -17.14 4.60 7.78
N GLN A 658 -16.82 3.85 8.84
CA GLN A 658 -17.81 3.36 9.82
C GLN A 658 -18.77 4.48 10.25
N ARG A 659 -18.23 5.67 10.56
CA ARG A 659 -18.96 6.83 11.07
C ARG A 659 -19.68 7.68 10.02
N GLN A 660 -19.47 7.46 8.72
CA GLN A 660 -20.00 8.35 7.66
C GLN A 660 -21.17 7.77 6.85
N LYS A 661 -21.15 6.46 6.55
CA LYS A 661 -22.09 5.85 5.59
C LYS A 661 -22.60 4.44 5.97
N HIS A 662 -22.38 3.97 7.21
CA HIS A 662 -22.67 2.60 7.65
C HIS A 662 -21.88 1.55 6.82
N ASN A 663 -20.65 1.30 7.24
CA ASN A 663 -19.59 0.70 6.41
C ASN A 663 -19.36 -0.81 6.62
N VAL A 664 -20.41 -1.61 6.80
CA VAL A 664 -20.28 -3.07 6.98
C VAL A 664 -19.47 -3.74 5.86
N PRO A 665 -19.67 -3.44 4.55
CA PRO A 665 -18.90 -4.06 3.48
C PRO A 665 -17.39 -3.85 3.62
N ALA A 666 -16.90 -2.62 3.77
CA ALA A 666 -15.46 -2.39 3.79
C ALA A 666 -14.79 -2.80 5.11
N PHE A 667 -15.52 -2.83 6.25
CA PHE A 667 -14.98 -3.50 7.45
C PHE A 667 -14.93 -5.02 7.27
N ASN A 668 -16.04 -5.67 6.92
CA ASN A 668 -16.10 -7.13 6.78
C ASN A 668 -15.13 -7.65 5.71
N TYR A 669 -14.89 -6.89 4.63
CA TYR A 669 -13.86 -7.21 3.64
C TYR A 669 -12.44 -7.17 4.23
N VAL A 670 -12.05 -6.08 4.91
CA VAL A 670 -10.72 -5.95 5.51
C VAL A 670 -10.52 -7.01 6.60
N ALA A 671 -11.46 -7.14 7.52
CA ALA A 671 -11.41 -8.15 8.58
C ALA A 671 -11.35 -9.59 8.03
N HIS A 672 -12.11 -9.89 6.96
CA HIS A 672 -12.01 -11.19 6.27
C HIS A 672 -10.61 -11.42 5.70
N LYS A 673 -10.05 -10.43 4.99
CA LYS A 673 -8.72 -10.53 4.37
C LYS A 673 -7.59 -10.62 5.40
N ILE A 674 -7.68 -9.93 6.54
CA ILE A 674 -6.71 -10.04 7.65
C ILE A 674 -6.68 -11.48 8.19
N ILE A 675 -7.83 -12.02 8.62
CA ILE A 675 -7.90 -13.36 9.20
C ILE A 675 -7.52 -14.41 8.14
N ALA A 676 -8.00 -14.30 6.90
CA ALA A 676 -7.69 -15.26 5.85
C ALA A 676 -6.20 -15.28 5.47
N SER A 677 -5.55 -14.11 5.36
CA SER A 677 -4.10 -14.03 5.10
C SER A 677 -3.27 -14.57 6.26
N ASP A 678 -3.68 -14.33 7.52
CA ASP A 678 -3.02 -14.91 8.69
C ASP A 678 -3.11 -16.45 8.72
N GLN A 679 -4.30 -17.02 8.56
CA GLN A 679 -4.49 -18.47 8.56
C GLN A 679 -3.74 -19.16 7.41
N GLN A 680 -3.56 -18.45 6.27
CA GLN A 680 -2.75 -18.90 5.15
C GLN A 680 -1.23 -18.84 5.46
N GLN A 681 -0.75 -17.83 6.18
CA GLN A 681 0.67 -17.63 6.49
C GLN A 681 1.17 -18.50 7.66
N HIS A 682 0.37 -18.63 8.72
CA HIS A 682 0.76 -19.31 9.96
C HIS A 682 0.14 -20.71 10.12
N GLY A 683 -0.66 -21.13 9.13
CA GLY A 683 -1.46 -22.36 9.19
C GLY A 683 -2.71 -22.20 10.06
N ALA A 684 -3.66 -23.12 9.86
CA ALA A 684 -4.93 -23.13 10.60
C ALA A 684 -4.70 -23.26 12.12
N HIS A 685 -5.27 -22.34 12.88
CA HIS A 685 -5.19 -22.32 14.34
C HIS A 685 -6.40 -21.63 14.96
N LYS A 686 -6.66 -21.87 16.25
CA LYS A 686 -7.83 -21.29 16.92
C LYS A 686 -7.67 -19.78 17.15
N TRP A 687 -8.71 -19.03 16.84
CA TRP A 687 -8.76 -17.57 16.98
C TRP A 687 -10.16 -17.08 17.43
N LEU A 688 -10.19 -15.92 18.07
CA LEU A 688 -11.42 -15.19 18.41
C LEU A 688 -11.39 -13.80 17.76
N ALA A 689 -12.53 -13.31 17.27
CA ALA A 689 -12.69 -11.94 16.79
C ALA A 689 -13.71 -11.15 17.63
N LEU A 690 -13.31 -10.00 18.18
CA LEU A 690 -14.15 -9.05 18.90
C LEU A 690 -14.62 -7.95 17.95
N VAL A 691 -15.92 -7.89 17.68
CA VAL A 691 -16.54 -6.95 16.71
C VAL A 691 -17.86 -6.37 17.23
N LEU A 692 -18.38 -5.36 16.54
CA LEU A 692 -19.77 -4.90 16.72
C LEU A 692 -20.77 -5.93 16.16
N ASN A 693 -21.96 -6.03 16.77
CA ASN A 693 -23.08 -6.86 16.35
C ASN A 693 -23.33 -6.83 14.83
N ILE A 694 -23.30 -5.62 14.27
CA ILE A 694 -23.58 -5.33 12.86
C ILE A 694 -22.55 -5.92 11.86
N ASN A 695 -21.38 -6.33 12.37
CA ASN A 695 -20.30 -6.92 11.57
C ASN A 695 -20.20 -8.45 11.77
N ALA A 696 -20.83 -9.01 12.82
CA ALA A 696 -20.68 -10.41 13.18
C ALA A 696 -21.47 -11.36 12.28
N GLY A 697 -22.78 -11.10 12.14
CA GLY A 697 -23.72 -11.89 11.33
C GLY A 697 -24.20 -11.17 10.07
N PRO A 698 -25.14 -11.76 9.31
CA PRO A 698 -25.63 -11.21 8.05
C PRO A 698 -26.47 -9.95 8.29
N VAL A 699 -26.11 -8.85 7.62
CA VAL A 699 -26.77 -7.55 7.77
C VAL A 699 -27.05 -6.99 6.38
N ARG A 700 -28.33 -6.69 6.08
CA ARG A 700 -28.80 -6.17 4.78
C ARG A 700 -28.46 -7.05 3.57
N GLY A 701 -28.30 -8.36 3.76
CA GLY A 701 -27.83 -9.29 2.74
C GLY A 701 -26.31 -9.26 2.49
N ILE A 702 -25.53 -8.47 3.26
CA ILE A 702 -24.07 -8.57 3.33
C ILE A 702 -23.72 -9.63 4.38
N PRO A 703 -22.95 -10.69 4.03
CA PRO A 703 -22.44 -11.66 5.00
C PRO A 703 -21.61 -11.03 6.11
N GLY A 704 -21.83 -11.48 7.34
CA GLY A 704 -21.04 -11.14 8.51
C GLY A 704 -19.66 -11.81 8.51
N LEU A 705 -18.77 -11.35 9.38
CA LEU A 705 -17.43 -11.92 9.54
C LEU A 705 -17.46 -13.42 9.89
N ALA A 706 -18.49 -13.86 10.61
CA ALA A 706 -18.71 -15.28 10.92
C ALA A 706 -18.93 -16.11 9.65
N GLN A 707 -19.85 -15.66 8.77
CA GLN A 707 -20.13 -16.35 7.50
C GLN A 707 -18.97 -16.24 6.50
N LEU A 708 -18.17 -15.17 6.57
CA LEU A 708 -16.95 -15.00 5.77
C LEU A 708 -15.74 -15.79 6.25
N GLN A 709 -15.85 -16.53 7.36
CA GLN A 709 -14.81 -17.44 7.85
C GLN A 709 -15.29 -18.88 8.04
N GLY A 710 -16.60 -19.13 8.08
CA GLY A 710 -17.13 -20.42 8.57
C GLY A 710 -16.93 -20.57 10.08
N ALA A 711 -17.02 -19.46 10.81
CA ALA A 711 -16.84 -19.35 12.26
C ALA A 711 -18.20 -19.14 12.94
N ALA A 712 -18.33 -19.55 14.20
CA ALA A 712 -19.58 -19.38 14.95
C ALA A 712 -19.70 -17.94 15.50
N ALA A 713 -20.88 -17.33 15.38
CA ALA A 713 -21.18 -16.02 15.94
C ALA A 713 -21.84 -16.13 17.33
N LEU A 714 -21.24 -15.48 18.33
CA LEU A 714 -21.75 -15.38 19.69
C LEU A 714 -21.97 -13.90 20.05
N ARG A 715 -23.22 -13.50 20.27
CA ARG A 715 -23.58 -12.12 20.67
C ARG A 715 -23.74 -12.01 22.18
N THR A 716 -23.26 -10.92 22.77
CA THR A 716 -23.39 -10.66 24.21
C THR A 716 -24.49 -9.65 24.52
N VAL A 717 -25.23 -9.86 25.61
CA VAL A 717 -26.31 -8.96 26.09
C VAL A 717 -26.11 -8.67 27.58
N ALA A 718 -26.26 -7.40 27.96
CA ALA A 718 -26.20 -6.99 29.36
C ALA A 718 -27.45 -7.47 30.12
N ILE A 719 -27.24 -8.08 31.29
CA ILE A 719 -28.29 -8.39 32.28
C ILE A 719 -27.85 -7.86 33.65
N GLY A 720 -28.83 -7.46 34.46
CA GLY A 720 -28.58 -6.83 35.77
C GLY A 720 -27.97 -7.80 36.79
N PRO A 721 -27.33 -7.31 37.86
CA PRO A 721 -26.39 -8.07 38.70
C PRO A 721 -27.01 -9.15 39.60
N GLN A 722 -28.30 -9.45 39.45
CA GLN A 722 -29.02 -10.54 40.14
C GLN A 722 -29.67 -11.55 39.18
N ALA A 723 -29.45 -11.40 37.87
CA ALA A 723 -29.89 -12.39 36.89
C ALA A 723 -28.89 -13.57 36.80
N ALA A 724 -29.40 -14.74 36.45
CA ALA A 724 -28.58 -15.89 36.08
C ALA A 724 -28.27 -15.78 34.58
N ALA A 725 -26.98 -15.69 34.23
CA ALA A 725 -26.53 -15.67 32.84
C ALA A 725 -26.98 -16.93 32.08
N ARG A 726 -27.56 -16.73 30.90
CA ARG A 726 -28.03 -17.81 30.02
C ARG A 726 -27.52 -17.68 28.61
N VAL A 727 -27.50 -18.81 27.91
CA VAL A 727 -27.18 -18.92 26.49
C VAL A 727 -28.34 -19.53 25.73
N SER A 728 -28.60 -19.04 24.52
CA SER A 728 -29.71 -19.48 23.67
C SER A 728 -29.45 -19.17 22.19
N PRO A 729 -30.19 -19.79 21.24
CA PRO A 729 -30.16 -19.39 19.84
C PRO A 729 -30.60 -17.92 19.70
N ASP A 730 -29.85 -17.11 18.93
CA ASP A 730 -30.16 -15.68 18.82
C ASP A 730 -31.46 -15.47 17.99
N PRO A 731 -32.53 -14.86 18.55
CA PRO A 731 -33.71 -14.51 17.77
C PRO A 731 -33.49 -13.32 16.81
N GLY A 732 -32.39 -12.57 16.99
CA GLY A 732 -32.14 -11.29 16.33
C GLY A 732 -32.92 -10.13 16.96
N TYR A 733 -32.47 -8.89 16.74
CA TYR A 733 -33.19 -7.68 17.14
C TYR A 733 -32.81 -6.48 16.27
N VAL A 734 -33.56 -5.37 16.41
CA VAL A 734 -33.24 -4.10 15.76
C VAL A 734 -32.31 -3.26 16.64
N GLU A 735 -31.11 -2.98 16.15
CA GLU A 735 -30.12 -2.09 16.77
C GLU A 735 -30.10 -0.73 16.05
N ARG A 736 -29.83 0.36 16.79
CA ARG A 736 -29.79 1.74 16.27
C ARG A 736 -28.35 2.16 15.96
N VAL A 737 -27.79 1.66 14.86
CA VAL A 737 -26.37 1.84 14.52
C VAL A 737 -26.17 3.01 13.55
N TYR A 738 -25.23 3.91 13.84
CA TYR A 738 -24.89 5.11 13.03
C TYR A 738 -26.08 5.94 12.51
N GLY A 739 -27.18 6.01 13.26
CA GLY A 739 -28.37 6.77 12.86
C GLY A 739 -29.31 6.03 11.90
N ARG A 740 -29.14 4.71 11.72
CA ARG A 740 -30.06 3.82 11.00
C ARG A 740 -30.56 2.69 11.92
N ASN A 741 -31.72 2.12 11.61
CA ASN A 741 -32.21 0.90 12.27
C ASN A 741 -31.74 -0.30 11.45
N GLU A 742 -31.04 -1.25 12.06
CA GLU A 742 -30.56 -2.45 11.38
C GLU A 742 -30.87 -3.70 12.20
N TYR A 743 -31.32 -4.75 11.52
CA TYR A 743 -31.58 -6.04 12.16
C TYR A 743 -30.27 -6.82 12.28
N VAL A 744 -29.86 -7.09 13.51
CA VAL A 744 -28.63 -7.81 13.84
C VAL A 744 -28.95 -9.14 14.49
N ARG A 745 -28.21 -10.19 14.11
CA ARG A 745 -28.40 -11.55 14.59
C ARG A 745 -27.11 -12.37 14.46
N ALA A 746 -26.75 -13.08 15.52
CA ALA A 746 -25.69 -14.08 15.57
C ALA A 746 -26.27 -15.50 15.48
N ASP A 747 -25.45 -16.54 15.75
CA ASP A 747 -25.95 -17.91 15.88
C ASP A 747 -26.50 -18.13 17.30
N LEU A 748 -25.72 -17.72 18.30
CA LEU A 748 -26.07 -17.77 19.73
C LEU A 748 -26.04 -16.37 20.36
N VAL A 749 -26.88 -16.17 21.38
CA VAL A 749 -26.80 -15.04 22.31
C VAL A 749 -26.47 -15.55 23.72
N LEU A 750 -25.53 -14.87 24.39
CA LEU A 750 -25.12 -15.12 25.77
C LEU A 750 -25.37 -13.85 26.61
N GLU A 751 -26.09 -14.01 27.70
CA GLU A 751 -26.32 -12.95 28.67
C GLU A 751 -25.10 -12.83 29.60
N VAL A 752 -24.68 -11.60 29.91
CA VAL A 752 -23.50 -11.29 30.71
C VAL A 752 -23.89 -10.33 31.83
N ASN A 753 -23.59 -10.71 33.07
CA ASN A 753 -23.90 -9.91 34.26
C ASN A 753 -23.08 -8.62 34.31
N THR A 754 -23.77 -7.48 34.32
CA THR A 754 -23.21 -6.13 34.40
C THR A 754 -23.95 -5.31 35.46
N ASP A 755 -23.26 -4.31 36.03
CA ASP A 755 -23.82 -3.49 37.12
C ASP A 755 -25.00 -2.63 36.65
N SER A 756 -25.02 -2.28 35.37
CA SER A 756 -26.16 -1.74 34.65
C SER A 756 -26.94 -2.85 33.91
N GLY A 757 -28.27 -2.69 33.84
CA GLY A 757 -29.10 -3.46 32.93
C GLY A 757 -28.94 -3.03 31.46
N PRO A 758 -29.59 -3.73 30.51
CA PRO A 758 -29.53 -3.41 29.09
C PRO A 758 -30.16 -2.03 28.79
N MET A 759 -29.67 -1.33 27.78
CA MET A 759 -30.23 -0.03 27.39
C MET A 759 -31.69 -0.14 26.91
N PRO A 760 -32.54 0.87 27.19
CA PRO A 760 -33.93 0.89 26.70
C PRO A 760 -34.00 0.85 25.17
N ARG A 761 -34.60 -0.21 24.61
CA ARG A 761 -34.71 -0.42 23.15
C ARG A 761 -35.97 0.26 22.61
N ALA A 762 -35.79 1.29 21.79
CA ALA A 762 -36.87 2.16 21.30
C ALA A 762 -37.77 1.57 20.20
N SER A 763 -37.32 0.50 19.52
CA SER A 763 -38.12 -0.29 18.58
C SER A 763 -37.58 -1.72 18.55
N GLN A 764 -38.47 -2.70 18.35
CA GLN A 764 -38.11 -4.08 18.00
C GLN A 764 -38.67 -4.50 16.63
N ASP A 765 -39.44 -3.63 15.96
CA ASP A 765 -40.10 -3.93 14.68
C ASP A 765 -39.07 -3.97 13.52
N PRO A 766 -38.82 -5.13 12.88
CA PRO A 766 -37.87 -5.24 11.78
C PRO A 766 -38.27 -4.44 10.54
N ARG A 767 -39.56 -4.10 10.38
CA ARG A 767 -40.05 -3.22 9.29
C ARG A 767 -39.38 -1.85 9.34
N SER A 768 -39.01 -1.38 10.54
CA SER A 768 -38.30 -0.11 10.72
C SER A 768 -36.88 -0.06 10.10
N CYS A 769 -36.33 -1.20 9.66
CA CYS A 769 -35.07 -1.27 8.91
C CYS A 769 -35.24 -1.02 7.39
N LEU A 770 -36.48 -1.04 6.89
CA LEU A 770 -36.79 -0.85 5.46
C LEU A 770 -36.44 0.58 5.01
N GLY A 771 -35.61 0.66 3.96
CA GLY A 771 -35.42 1.88 3.18
C GLY A 771 -36.62 2.13 2.24
N TRP A 772 -36.86 3.40 1.93
CA TRP A 772 -37.87 3.80 0.94
C TRP A 772 -37.58 3.17 -0.42
N LEU A 773 -38.56 2.47 -1.00
CA LEU A 773 -38.48 1.74 -2.28
C LEU A 773 -37.94 2.59 -3.43
N GLU A 774 -38.21 3.89 -3.39
CA GLU A 774 -37.80 4.89 -4.39
C GLU A 774 -36.31 5.29 -4.29
N VAL A 775 -35.66 5.01 -3.17
CA VAL A 775 -34.24 5.35 -2.88
C VAL A 775 -33.38 4.10 -2.77
N GLU A 776 -33.91 3.05 -2.15
CA GLU A 776 -33.24 1.80 -1.84
C GLU A 776 -34.30 0.68 -1.89
N PRO A 777 -34.31 -0.17 -2.93
CA PRO A 777 -35.39 -1.14 -3.16
C PRO A 777 -35.28 -2.33 -2.19
N SER A 778 -35.65 -2.06 -0.94
CA SER A 778 -35.51 -2.99 0.17
C SER A 778 -36.79 -3.81 0.40
N PHE A 779 -36.66 -4.93 1.10
CA PHE A 779 -37.78 -5.78 1.47
C PHE A 779 -37.53 -6.58 2.74
N LEU A 780 -38.64 -7.03 3.32
CA LEU A 780 -38.72 -8.00 4.41
C LEU A 780 -39.72 -9.09 4.00
N VAL A 781 -39.48 -10.33 4.41
CA VAL A 781 -40.49 -11.39 4.34
C VAL A 781 -40.96 -11.68 5.75
N GLU A 782 -42.28 -11.73 5.95
CA GLU A 782 -42.93 -12.06 7.21
C GLU A 782 -43.91 -13.23 7.01
N ARG A 783 -44.19 -13.96 8.09
CA ARG A 783 -45.27 -14.95 8.13
C ARG A 783 -46.47 -14.37 8.87
N GLN A 784 -47.62 -14.28 8.20
CA GLN A 784 -48.90 -13.90 8.79
C GLN A 784 -49.83 -15.11 8.76
N GLY A 785 -49.94 -15.81 9.90
CA GLY A 785 -50.66 -17.08 9.97
C GLY A 785 -50.03 -18.14 9.06
N GLU A 786 -50.80 -18.70 8.13
CA GLU A 786 -50.35 -19.71 7.17
C GLU A 786 -49.82 -19.16 5.84
N HIS A 787 -49.80 -17.83 5.69
CA HIS A 787 -49.31 -17.17 4.48
C HIS A 787 -48.06 -16.32 4.74
N PHE A 788 -47.32 -16.06 3.67
CA PHE A 788 -46.13 -15.21 3.70
C PHE A 788 -46.42 -13.91 2.96
N ILE A 789 -45.87 -12.81 3.46
CA ILE A 789 -45.98 -11.51 2.82
C ILE A 789 -44.59 -10.90 2.57
N LEU A 790 -44.50 -10.13 1.50
CA LEU A 790 -43.38 -9.26 1.18
C LEU A 790 -43.73 -7.84 1.62
N VAL A 791 -42.99 -7.31 2.60
CA VAL A 791 -43.16 -5.95 3.12
C VAL A 791 -42.12 -5.03 2.50
N GLN A 792 -42.55 -3.86 2.00
CA GLN A 792 -41.69 -2.80 1.47
C GLN A 792 -42.16 -1.43 1.96
N LYS A 793 -41.23 -0.49 2.22
CA LYS A 793 -41.58 0.88 2.63
C LYS A 793 -41.72 1.79 1.41
N ILE A 794 -42.80 2.55 1.30
CA ILE A 794 -43.08 3.43 0.14
C ILE A 794 -43.46 4.84 0.59
N TYR A 795 -43.01 5.87 -0.12
CA TYR A 795 -43.28 7.25 0.30
C TYR A 795 -44.70 7.70 -0.06
N ARG A 796 -45.53 8.00 0.95
CA ARG A 796 -46.89 8.54 0.77
C ARG A 796 -47.17 9.66 1.78
N THR A 797 -47.61 10.81 1.26
CA THR A 797 -48.27 11.89 2.04
C THR A 797 -47.57 12.29 3.36
N GLY A 798 -46.24 12.31 3.39
CA GLY A 798 -45.47 12.75 4.56
C GLY A 798 -45.45 11.77 5.74
N GLN A 799 -45.80 10.50 5.54
CA GLN A 799 -45.76 9.45 6.56
C GLN A 799 -45.07 8.17 6.07
N ASP A 800 -44.56 7.39 7.01
CA ASP A 800 -44.08 6.02 6.78
C ASP A 800 -45.27 5.12 6.42
N HIS A 801 -45.21 4.45 5.27
CA HIS A 801 -46.23 3.50 4.86
C HIS A 801 -45.61 2.21 4.31
N TYR A 802 -46.10 1.07 4.79
CA TYR A 802 -45.64 -0.24 4.36
C TYR A 802 -46.62 -0.84 3.35
N ARG A 803 -46.11 -1.20 2.17
CA ARG A 803 -46.80 -2.03 1.18
C ARG A 803 -46.56 -3.49 1.55
N GLU A 804 -47.62 -4.15 2.00
CA GLU A 804 -47.65 -5.60 2.16
C GLU A 804 -48.15 -6.25 0.86
N THR A 805 -47.43 -7.25 0.36
CA THR A 805 -47.79 -8.00 -0.85
C THR A 805 -47.81 -9.49 -0.52
N VAL A 806 -48.95 -10.16 -0.72
CA VAL A 806 -49.05 -11.60 -0.46
C VAL A 806 -48.14 -12.38 -1.41
N ILE A 807 -47.38 -13.34 -0.85
CA ILE A 807 -46.65 -14.35 -1.61
C ILE A 807 -47.62 -15.50 -1.84
N GLU A 808 -48.04 -15.66 -3.09
CA GLU A 808 -48.94 -16.73 -3.50
C GLU A 808 -48.23 -18.09 -3.45
N VAL A 809 -48.96 -19.12 -3.02
CA VAL A 809 -48.49 -20.51 -3.05
C VAL A 809 -49.43 -21.32 -3.93
N GLN A 810 -48.92 -21.81 -5.07
CA GLN A 810 -49.65 -22.61 -6.05
C GLN A 810 -48.83 -23.86 -6.39
N ASP A 811 -49.43 -25.04 -6.30
CA ASP A 811 -48.77 -26.35 -6.50
C ASP A 811 -47.42 -26.52 -5.74
N GLY A 812 -47.36 -25.98 -4.51
CA GLY A 812 -46.15 -26.01 -3.67
C GLY A 812 -45.04 -25.03 -4.11
N LYS A 813 -45.27 -24.20 -5.13
CA LYS A 813 -44.35 -23.15 -5.58
C LYS A 813 -44.81 -21.77 -5.09
N TYR A 814 -43.85 -20.87 -4.96
CA TYR A 814 -44.02 -19.51 -4.44
C TYR A 814 -43.91 -18.48 -5.56
N SER A 815 -44.80 -17.48 -5.60
CA SER A 815 -44.78 -16.39 -6.58
C SER A 815 -45.34 -15.08 -6.02
N ILE A 816 -45.09 -13.96 -6.70
CA ILE A 816 -45.65 -12.64 -6.37
C ILE A 816 -46.75 -12.31 -7.41
N ALA A 817 -47.85 -11.72 -6.94
CA ALA A 817 -49.03 -11.44 -7.75
C ALA A 817 -48.74 -10.65 -9.05
N PRO A 818 -49.29 -11.08 -10.20
CA PRO A 818 -49.16 -10.36 -11.47
C PRO A 818 -49.65 -8.91 -11.40
N GLY A 819 -48.92 -8.00 -12.04
CA GLY A 819 -49.23 -6.56 -12.04
C GLY A 819 -48.45 -5.76 -10.98
N THR A 820 -47.77 -6.41 -10.04
CA THR A 820 -46.71 -5.77 -9.27
C THR A 820 -45.42 -5.65 -10.12
N PRO A 821 -44.56 -4.63 -9.91
CA PRO A 821 -43.28 -4.49 -10.61
C PRO A 821 -42.19 -5.42 -10.05
N LEU A 822 -42.58 -6.60 -9.53
CA LEU A 822 -41.73 -7.46 -8.71
C LEU A 822 -41.79 -8.90 -9.25
N SER A 823 -40.84 -9.26 -10.12
CA SER A 823 -40.75 -10.53 -10.86
C SER A 823 -41.95 -10.83 -11.79
N ASN A 824 -41.66 -11.10 -13.07
CA ASN A 824 -42.69 -11.29 -14.10
C ASN A 824 -43.36 -12.69 -14.02
N GLY A 825 -44.09 -12.97 -12.95
CA GLY A 825 -44.81 -14.24 -12.76
C GLY A 825 -43.89 -15.47 -12.65
N VAL A 826 -42.68 -15.29 -12.10
CA VAL A 826 -41.74 -16.40 -11.88
C VAL A 826 -42.20 -17.24 -10.69
N GLN A 827 -42.35 -18.54 -10.89
CA GLN A 827 -42.61 -19.51 -9.83
C GLN A 827 -41.30 -20.05 -9.27
N TYR A 828 -41.15 -20.03 -7.95
CA TYR A 828 -39.96 -20.48 -7.22
C TYR A 828 -40.26 -21.75 -6.41
N ALA A 829 -39.29 -22.66 -6.30
CA ALA A 829 -39.47 -23.93 -5.56
C ALA A 829 -39.48 -23.77 -4.03
N SER A 830 -39.06 -22.61 -3.50
CA SER A 830 -39.08 -22.29 -2.09
C SER A 830 -39.09 -20.78 -1.85
N ILE A 831 -39.41 -20.35 -0.62
CA ILE A 831 -39.27 -18.95 -0.17
C ILE A 831 -37.81 -18.49 -0.29
N ALA A 832 -36.84 -19.36 0.03
CA ALA A 832 -35.42 -19.04 -0.09
C ALA A 832 -35.02 -18.78 -1.56
N ASP A 833 -35.63 -19.48 -2.52
CA ASP A 833 -35.40 -19.27 -3.95
C ASP A 833 -36.07 -17.98 -4.46
N LEU A 834 -37.25 -17.64 -3.94
CA LEU A 834 -37.92 -16.35 -4.20
C LEU A 834 -37.10 -15.18 -3.65
N VAL A 835 -36.60 -15.29 -2.42
CA VAL A 835 -35.70 -14.32 -1.78
C VAL A 835 -34.39 -14.16 -2.58
N TRP A 836 -33.80 -15.26 -3.04
CA TRP A 836 -32.64 -15.25 -3.94
C TRP A 836 -32.95 -14.60 -5.29
N GLY A 837 -34.13 -14.86 -5.86
CA GLY A 837 -34.63 -14.20 -7.05
C GLY A 837 -34.77 -12.68 -6.88
N LEU A 838 -35.32 -12.23 -5.75
CA LEU A 838 -35.43 -10.80 -5.40
C LEU A 838 -34.05 -10.15 -5.19
N LYS A 839 -33.13 -10.78 -4.46
CA LYS A 839 -31.73 -10.33 -4.33
C LYS A 839 -31.06 -10.20 -5.72
N GLY A 840 -31.33 -11.15 -6.63
CA GLY A 840 -30.89 -11.11 -8.02
C GLY A 840 -31.56 -10.05 -8.91
N GLU A 841 -32.69 -9.49 -8.51
CA GLU A 841 -33.30 -8.29 -9.12
C GLU A 841 -32.82 -6.98 -8.46
N GLY A 842 -31.72 -7.03 -7.71
CA GLY A 842 -31.07 -5.87 -7.08
C GLY A 842 -31.71 -5.40 -5.77
N LYS A 843 -32.55 -6.23 -5.14
CA LYS A 843 -33.35 -5.84 -3.97
C LYS A 843 -32.67 -6.25 -2.66
N VAL A 844 -32.77 -5.40 -1.64
CA VAL A 844 -32.05 -5.55 -0.37
C VAL A 844 -32.95 -6.17 0.70
N GLN A 845 -32.67 -7.39 1.13
CA GLN A 845 -33.36 -8.00 2.27
C GLN A 845 -32.84 -7.36 3.57
N VAL A 846 -33.72 -6.77 4.40
CA VAL A 846 -33.29 -6.04 5.61
C VAL A 846 -33.22 -6.88 6.87
N ALA A 847 -33.95 -7.99 6.95
CA ALA A 847 -33.89 -8.93 8.09
C ALA A 847 -34.16 -10.38 7.67
N GLU A 848 -33.63 -11.32 8.46
CA GLU A 848 -33.78 -12.77 8.29
C GLU A 848 -34.42 -13.34 9.58
N ILE A 849 -35.76 -13.26 9.64
CA ILE A 849 -36.57 -13.60 10.81
C ILE A 849 -36.63 -15.14 11.00
N PRO A 850 -36.31 -15.68 12.19
CA PRO A 850 -36.44 -17.10 12.52
C PRO A 850 -37.86 -17.63 12.24
N GLY A 851 -37.96 -18.86 11.72
CA GLY A 851 -39.26 -19.53 11.49
C GLY A 851 -40.09 -19.00 10.31
N VAL A 852 -39.72 -17.86 9.71
CA VAL A 852 -40.32 -17.35 8.48
C VAL A 852 -39.62 -17.91 7.25
N ILE A 853 -38.28 -17.97 7.28
CA ILE A 853 -37.47 -18.63 6.27
C ILE A 853 -36.86 -19.88 6.93
N PRO A 854 -36.99 -21.09 6.35
CA PRO A 854 -36.25 -22.24 6.86
C PRO A 854 -34.75 -21.98 6.69
N ILE A 855 -33.97 -22.23 7.74
CA ILE A 855 -32.50 -22.10 7.67
C ILE A 855 -31.97 -23.23 6.78
N PRO A 856 -31.56 -22.89 5.56
CA PRO A 856 -30.13 -22.88 5.25
C PRO A 856 -29.67 -21.49 4.81
N ALA A 857 -28.52 -21.04 5.28
CA ALA A 857 -27.90 -19.76 4.91
C ALA A 857 -27.37 -19.71 3.45
N VAL A 858 -27.70 -20.71 2.63
CA VAL A 858 -27.31 -20.83 1.23
C VAL A 858 -28.48 -21.44 0.44
N PRO A 859 -29.06 -20.75 -0.56
CA PRO A 859 -29.95 -21.37 -1.52
C PRO A 859 -29.21 -22.51 -2.22
N ARG A 860 -29.72 -23.75 -2.09
CA ARG A 860 -29.17 -25.01 -2.63
C ARG A 860 -28.73 -24.91 -4.12
N LEU A 861 -27.48 -24.50 -4.35
CA LEU A 861 -26.87 -24.35 -5.67
C LEU A 861 -26.43 -25.73 -6.19
N ASP A 862 -27.43 -26.55 -6.52
CA ASP A 862 -27.32 -28.01 -6.71
C ASP A 862 -26.54 -28.43 -7.96
N THR A 863 -26.27 -27.50 -8.88
CA THR A 863 -25.81 -27.84 -10.25
C THR A 863 -24.64 -27.01 -10.80
N HIS A 864 -24.28 -25.85 -10.21
CA HIS A 864 -23.10 -25.08 -10.64
C HIS A 864 -22.66 -24.06 -9.57
N PRO A 865 -21.44 -24.15 -9.01
CA PRO A 865 -21.03 -23.30 -7.90
C PRO A 865 -20.68 -21.86 -8.32
N GLN A 866 -20.19 -21.67 -9.56
CA GLN A 866 -19.76 -20.36 -10.07
C GLN A 866 -20.91 -19.44 -10.52
N LEU A 867 -22.08 -20.02 -10.83
CA LEU A 867 -23.24 -19.27 -11.32
C LEU A 867 -24.22 -19.08 -10.17
N ASN A 868 -23.86 -18.18 -9.24
CA ASN A 868 -24.55 -18.01 -7.97
C ASN A 868 -25.72 -17.02 -8.00
N ARG A 869 -25.90 -16.23 -9.07
CA ARG A 869 -26.99 -15.25 -9.20
C ARG A 869 -27.79 -15.41 -10.51
N PRO A 870 -29.06 -14.97 -10.56
CA PRO A 870 -29.83 -14.89 -11.80
C PRO A 870 -29.10 -14.10 -12.89
N GLY A 871 -29.19 -14.55 -14.13
CA GLY A 871 -28.61 -13.83 -15.27
C GLY A 871 -27.09 -13.96 -15.41
N MET A 872 -26.42 -14.75 -14.57
CA MET A 872 -25.00 -15.10 -14.81
C MET A 872 -24.85 -16.14 -15.93
N PHE A 873 -23.73 -16.09 -16.66
CA PHE A 873 -23.34 -17.17 -17.59
C PHE A 873 -21.83 -17.43 -17.59
N ILE A 874 -21.42 -18.64 -17.93
CA ILE A 874 -20.03 -19.03 -18.19
C ILE A 874 -19.94 -19.67 -19.58
N ILE A 875 -18.77 -19.62 -20.20
CA ILE A 875 -18.43 -20.41 -21.39
C ILE A 875 -17.43 -21.47 -20.93
N ASP A 876 -17.76 -22.74 -21.15
CA ASP A 876 -17.01 -23.91 -20.66
C ASP A 876 -16.91 -24.98 -21.77
N GLU A 877 -16.06 -25.99 -21.58
CA GLU A 877 -15.92 -27.12 -22.51
C GLU A 877 -16.78 -28.32 -22.06
N SER A 878 -17.52 -28.92 -23.00
CA SER A 878 -18.20 -30.20 -22.79
C SER A 878 -17.58 -31.31 -23.64
N ALA A 879 -17.94 -32.56 -23.39
CA ALA A 879 -17.56 -33.70 -24.24
C ALA A 879 -18.00 -33.54 -25.71
N ASN A 880 -18.95 -32.66 -26.01
CA ASN A 880 -19.43 -32.34 -27.35
C ASN A 880 -18.91 -30.96 -27.87
N GLY A 881 -17.85 -30.42 -27.26
CA GLY A 881 -17.29 -29.11 -27.56
C GLY A 881 -17.85 -27.99 -26.66
N PRO A 882 -17.58 -26.71 -26.99
CA PRO A 882 -17.87 -25.60 -26.10
C PRO A 882 -19.36 -25.32 -25.92
N VAL A 883 -19.71 -24.98 -24.68
CA VAL A 883 -21.07 -24.65 -24.25
C VAL A 883 -21.09 -23.33 -23.51
N LEU A 884 -22.19 -22.61 -23.63
CA LEU A 884 -22.55 -21.52 -22.74
C LEU A 884 -23.53 -22.06 -21.71
N ILE A 885 -23.21 -21.93 -20.42
CA ILE A 885 -24.05 -22.34 -19.30
C ILE A 885 -24.56 -21.07 -18.61
N ASN A 886 -25.87 -20.87 -18.51
CA ASN A 886 -26.46 -19.69 -17.88
C ASN A 886 -27.41 -20.06 -16.73
N ARG A 887 -27.47 -19.21 -15.70
CA ARG A 887 -28.41 -19.31 -14.58
C ARG A 887 -29.66 -18.46 -14.85
N SER A 888 -30.80 -19.13 -14.94
CA SER A 888 -32.11 -18.49 -15.12
C SER A 888 -32.64 -17.86 -13.83
N ARG A 889 -33.68 -17.01 -13.93
CA ARG A 889 -34.34 -16.39 -12.76
C ARG A 889 -35.07 -17.40 -11.86
N ASP A 890 -35.52 -18.51 -12.42
CA ASP A 890 -36.14 -19.65 -11.74
C ASP A 890 -35.11 -20.65 -11.17
N ARG A 891 -33.85 -20.22 -10.97
CA ARG A 891 -32.69 -21.02 -10.52
C ARG A 891 -32.19 -22.08 -11.52
N SER A 892 -32.94 -22.41 -12.56
CA SER A 892 -32.53 -23.43 -13.55
C SER A 892 -31.21 -23.09 -14.24
N LEU A 893 -30.52 -24.12 -14.73
CA LEU A 893 -29.44 -23.94 -15.69
C LEU A 893 -29.96 -24.18 -17.10
N SER A 894 -29.58 -23.32 -18.02
CA SER A 894 -29.71 -23.53 -19.46
C SER A 894 -28.31 -23.72 -20.06
N VAL A 895 -28.17 -24.68 -20.96
CA VAL A 895 -26.91 -25.02 -21.64
C VAL A 895 -27.12 -24.85 -23.14
N THR A 896 -26.41 -23.88 -23.73
CA THR A 896 -26.50 -23.53 -25.15
C THR A 896 -25.19 -23.90 -25.85
N PRO A 897 -25.18 -24.89 -26.77
CA PRO A 897 -23.97 -25.26 -27.52
C PRO A 897 -23.44 -24.11 -28.38
N ILE A 898 -22.15 -23.85 -28.31
CA ILE A 898 -21.46 -22.85 -29.13
C ILE A 898 -20.91 -23.55 -30.37
N ARG A 899 -21.47 -23.22 -31.53
CA ARG A 899 -21.18 -23.87 -32.80
C ARG A 899 -20.14 -23.09 -33.59
N ARG A 900 -19.47 -23.75 -34.55
CA ARG A 900 -18.52 -23.14 -35.48
C ARG A 900 -19.04 -23.22 -36.91
N THR A 901 -18.82 -22.17 -37.70
CA THR A 901 -18.97 -22.20 -39.16
C THR A 901 -17.77 -22.92 -39.81
N PRO A 902 -17.88 -23.34 -41.09
CA PRO A 902 -16.71 -23.81 -41.86
C PRO A 902 -15.58 -22.77 -41.98
N SER A 903 -15.91 -21.49 -41.82
CA SER A 903 -14.97 -20.36 -41.75
C SER A 903 -14.42 -20.07 -40.35
N GLY A 904 -14.64 -20.96 -39.37
CA GLY A 904 -14.08 -20.88 -38.02
C GLY A 904 -14.79 -19.93 -37.05
N LYS A 905 -15.75 -19.13 -37.50
CA LYS A 905 -16.50 -18.18 -36.65
C LYS A 905 -17.46 -18.91 -35.72
N LEU A 906 -17.66 -18.37 -34.52
CA LEU A 906 -18.57 -18.91 -33.50
C LEU A 906 -19.99 -18.37 -33.68
N TYR A 907 -21.00 -19.17 -33.33
CA TYR A 907 -22.41 -18.74 -33.21
C TYR A 907 -23.16 -19.55 -32.15
N ILE A 908 -24.33 -19.06 -31.73
CA ILE A 908 -25.25 -19.75 -30.82
C ILE A 908 -26.68 -19.67 -31.37
N GLN A 909 -27.49 -20.70 -31.11
CA GLN A 909 -28.92 -20.71 -31.44
C GLN A 909 -29.72 -20.63 -30.14
N HIS A 910 -30.28 -19.44 -29.83
CA HIS A 910 -31.02 -19.22 -28.59
C HIS A 910 -32.23 -18.30 -28.80
N ARG A 911 -33.39 -18.93 -29.06
CA ARG A 911 -34.66 -18.28 -29.46
C ARG A 911 -35.11 -17.15 -28.50
N ARG A 912 -34.91 -17.31 -27.19
CA ARG A 912 -35.32 -16.30 -26.17
C ARG A 912 -34.43 -15.05 -26.15
N TRP A 913 -33.23 -15.11 -26.70
CA TRP A 913 -32.31 -13.95 -26.78
C TRP A 913 -32.20 -13.39 -28.21
N GLY A 914 -32.86 -14.01 -29.19
CA GLY A 914 -32.79 -13.60 -30.59
C GLY A 914 -31.39 -13.75 -31.19
N TYR A 915 -30.75 -14.92 -30.96
CA TYR A 915 -29.54 -15.36 -31.66
C TYR A 915 -29.79 -16.63 -32.49
N ASP A 916 -29.18 -16.67 -33.67
CA ASP A 916 -29.22 -17.75 -34.65
C ASP A 916 -27.84 -17.88 -35.36
N ASP A 917 -27.79 -18.63 -36.46
CA ASP A 917 -26.59 -18.88 -37.26
C ASP A 917 -26.17 -17.74 -38.20
N THR A 918 -26.96 -16.66 -38.29
CA THR A 918 -26.55 -15.44 -39.01
C THR A 918 -25.60 -14.55 -38.19
N GLN A 919 -25.62 -14.69 -36.86
CA GLN A 919 -24.88 -13.83 -35.94
C GLN A 919 -23.52 -14.46 -35.56
N LEU A 920 -22.48 -14.06 -36.30
CA LEU A 920 -21.16 -14.70 -36.26
C LEU A 920 -20.11 -13.88 -35.48
N PHE A 921 -19.42 -14.53 -34.55
CA PHE A 921 -18.40 -13.97 -33.66
C PHE A 921 -16.99 -14.49 -34.01
N ALA A 922 -15.94 -13.70 -33.80
CA ALA A 922 -14.56 -14.12 -34.08
C ALA A 922 -13.91 -14.88 -32.90
N SER A 923 -14.24 -14.50 -31.66
CA SER A 923 -13.70 -15.09 -30.42
C SER A 923 -14.79 -15.39 -29.37
N ARG A 924 -14.41 -16.09 -28.30
CA ARG A 924 -15.31 -16.33 -27.14
C ARG A 924 -15.55 -15.02 -26.38
N GLU A 925 -14.56 -14.14 -26.34
CA GLU A 925 -14.62 -12.78 -25.79
C GLU A 925 -15.60 -11.90 -26.57
N ASP A 926 -15.69 -12.02 -27.90
CA ASP A 926 -16.68 -11.27 -28.69
C ASP A 926 -18.12 -11.70 -28.39
N LEU A 927 -18.37 -13.01 -28.37
CA LEU A 927 -19.66 -13.58 -28.01
C LEU A 927 -20.05 -13.16 -26.58
N SER A 928 -19.11 -13.29 -25.62
CA SER A 928 -19.32 -12.91 -24.23
C SER A 928 -19.63 -11.40 -24.06
N ARG A 929 -18.88 -10.53 -24.74
CA ARG A 929 -19.12 -9.08 -24.73
C ARG A 929 -20.46 -8.70 -25.36
N GLU A 930 -20.84 -9.31 -26.48
CA GLU A 930 -22.13 -9.02 -27.12
C GLU A 930 -23.31 -9.51 -26.29
N LEU A 931 -23.20 -10.70 -25.68
CA LEU A 931 -24.20 -11.20 -24.74
C LEU A 931 -24.41 -10.23 -23.58
N ALA A 932 -23.33 -9.83 -22.90
CA ALA A 932 -23.43 -8.86 -21.81
C ALA A 932 -24.08 -7.53 -22.25
N ARG A 933 -23.69 -7.02 -23.43
CA ARG A 933 -24.20 -5.76 -24.00
C ARG A 933 -25.68 -5.83 -24.43
N ARG A 934 -26.11 -6.92 -25.07
CA ARG A 934 -27.44 -7.04 -25.72
C ARG A 934 -28.49 -7.69 -24.83
N THR A 935 -28.10 -8.53 -23.87
CA THR A 935 -29.02 -9.28 -23.01
C THR A 935 -28.98 -8.89 -21.53
N GLY A 936 -27.97 -8.12 -21.11
CA GLY A 936 -27.76 -7.77 -19.69
C GLY A 936 -27.27 -8.93 -18.82
N LEU A 937 -26.90 -10.08 -19.42
CA LEU A 937 -26.33 -11.20 -18.69
C LEU A 937 -24.92 -10.88 -18.18
N VAL A 938 -24.57 -11.34 -16.99
CA VAL A 938 -23.26 -11.10 -16.37
C VAL A 938 -22.34 -12.29 -16.68
N PRO A 939 -21.22 -12.11 -17.41
CA PRO A 939 -20.25 -13.18 -17.59
C PRO A 939 -19.58 -13.50 -16.25
N TYR A 940 -19.49 -14.78 -15.92
CA TYR A 940 -18.60 -15.26 -14.88
C TYR A 940 -17.16 -14.99 -15.31
N SER A 941 -16.50 -14.09 -14.60
CA SER A 941 -15.05 -13.93 -14.60
C SER A 941 -14.53 -14.47 -13.28
N VAL A 942 -13.39 -15.15 -13.30
CA VAL A 942 -12.69 -15.52 -12.06
C VAL A 942 -12.26 -14.21 -11.38
N PRO A 943 -12.76 -13.89 -10.18
CA PRO A 943 -12.32 -12.68 -9.48
C PRO A 943 -10.85 -12.86 -9.13
N ALA A 944 -9.98 -11.97 -9.59
CA ALA A 944 -8.52 -12.15 -9.61
C ALA A 944 -7.82 -12.00 -8.24
N ASP A 945 -8.56 -12.33 -7.18
CA ASP A 945 -8.19 -12.45 -5.77
C ASP A 945 -8.52 -13.86 -5.21
N LEU A 946 -8.86 -14.80 -6.10
CA LEU A 946 -8.73 -16.26 -5.95
C LEU A 946 -7.40 -16.72 -6.54
#